data_AF-A0AAP9A9F9-F1
#
_entry.id   AF-A0AAP9A9F9-F1
#
_cell.length_a   1.000
_cell.length_b   1.000
_cell.length_c   1.000
_cell.angle_alpha   90.00
_cell.angle_beta   90.00
_cell.angle_gamma   90.00
#
_symmetry.space_group_name_H-M   'P 1'
#
loop_
_entity.id
_entity.type
_entity.pdbx_description
1 polymer ?
#
loop_
_entity_poly.entity_id
_entity_poly.type
_entity_poly.pdbx_seq_one_letter_code
_entity_poly.pdbx_strand_id
1 'polypeptide(L)'
;MNLKAKHFLKVITIISPIIIIPTIIASCAQTNSSTPNNTIKTPKSSVEIVNINPYKTKQMLASNINKEQINAYFIFVFNLIKEDQKIEEKILEKNDYEIINWAGNDNDGTLSINVLIKATKQSYLISTKAVFLTNKQNSYLQELKYKTPAVYSIDDILKLSNDPYNLIYNNPYYQEQLLRAKVYFNQNEANIADSKLYMNKIGYSEFGDDVQKRLENAFKVRYDEQNIYQINSPQILVKETKTVTSYTDEQTNNSYSINVELIKKLIQINPFGKLPTNFAQLVNLIKKEEYPKFLTITKNEPINNVVVKDIYYRIIDRYAKLEFILEIYNQKTKQTVYLSANFNQKNSQLLKNEDYFQYIFDRTISLNLLTTKDGKNVELNSGTGWIVDRIVDDSLPKNKIKLLVATNNHVMSWSNLAISKDNKTKSRWFSKQEYANYLENNAGLISSNIYEDKDRYQCLLWGTAPLKSPVSNKYNSLSGISFSNLAKVYNITSQNFVNRAWYLPQLSANGIKINEELKTWYQVNQEGIKSIKNGTLDFALVPMVFDIEDIKEKLPNYYKVLNTKDEANWYIGLGNSKKYLPQLQLFSGGYPGDRNFNSSAIVSWRGSKSYGSLIQAFDREIENESILDYYGPKQINNIDGYQKVGEGYLNKLFNVGTRVITSDEIGDLGSGSSGSMIIDSNFNLVGIHFASLNSRAYGAPNDSMIGNLFVAQSQDLSGDIDVRAAVIKKLKAENIYTYKLNPKVSS
;
A
#
# COMPACT_ATOMS: atom_id res chain seq x y z
N MET A 1 45.17 -10.20 62.68
CA MET A 1 44.63 -11.55 62.96
C MET A 1 44.36 -12.26 61.63
N ASN A 2 44.63 -13.55 61.58
CA ASN A 2 44.80 -14.43 60.41
C ASN A 2 43.71 -14.44 59.31
N LEU A 3 44.17 -14.37 58.05
CA LEU A 3 44.05 -15.33 56.92
C LEU A 3 42.78 -16.19 56.65
N LYS A 4 42.36 -16.13 55.37
CA LYS A 4 41.73 -17.12 54.43
C LYS A 4 40.24 -16.89 54.07
N ALA A 5 39.71 -17.21 52.89
CA ALA A 5 40.11 -17.25 51.47
C ALA A 5 38.91 -17.81 50.65
N LYS A 6 38.57 -17.21 49.49
CA LYS A 6 37.84 -17.77 48.31
C LYS A 6 36.37 -18.28 48.52
N HIS A 7 35.38 -18.16 47.63
CA HIS A 7 35.27 -17.86 46.19
C HIS A 7 33.91 -17.19 45.85
N PHE A 8 33.93 -16.40 44.77
CA PHE A 8 32.79 -15.74 44.12
C PHE A 8 31.85 -16.75 43.45
N LEU A 9 30.55 -16.66 43.73
CA LEU A 9 29.47 -17.33 43.03
C LEU A 9 28.88 -16.34 42.01
N LYS A 10 28.90 -16.68 40.71
CA LYS A 10 28.18 -15.95 39.66
C LYS A 10 27.13 -16.89 39.08
N VAL A 11 25.88 -16.71 39.54
CA VAL A 11 24.69 -17.39 39.02
C VAL A 11 24.31 -16.71 37.70
N ILE A 12 24.32 -17.48 36.60
CA ILE A 12 23.71 -17.09 35.33
C ILE A 12 22.43 -17.91 35.20
N THR A 13 21.31 -17.20 35.25
CA THR A 13 19.95 -17.71 35.07
C THR A 13 19.72 -18.08 33.61
N ILE A 14 19.36 -19.34 33.37
CA ILE A 14 18.87 -19.88 32.11
C ILE A 14 17.41 -19.42 31.94
N ILE A 15 17.10 -18.73 30.84
CA ILE A 15 15.72 -18.55 30.38
C ILE A 15 15.62 -19.23 29.01
N SER A 16 14.91 -20.36 29.00
CA SER A 16 14.49 -21.09 27.81
C SER A 16 13.50 -20.28 26.98
N PRO A 17 13.58 -20.29 25.64
CA PRO A 17 12.41 -20.06 24.81
C PRO A 17 11.72 -21.40 24.50
N ILE A 18 10.42 -21.42 24.79
CA ILE A 18 9.46 -22.45 24.43
C ILE A 18 9.46 -22.60 22.89
N ILE A 19 9.82 -23.80 22.41
CA ILE A 19 9.66 -24.18 21.00
C ILE A 19 8.22 -24.66 20.82
N ILE A 20 7.39 -23.84 20.17
CA ILE A 20 6.12 -24.27 19.59
C ILE A 20 6.46 -24.89 18.24
N ILE A 21 6.25 -26.20 18.11
CA ILE A 21 6.39 -26.96 16.86
C ILE A 21 5.13 -26.71 16.02
N PRO A 22 5.20 -26.07 14.83
CA PRO A 22 4.10 -26.12 13.87
C PRO A 22 4.16 -27.48 13.18
N THR A 23 3.04 -28.21 13.20
CA THR A 23 2.84 -29.47 12.50
C THR A 23 3.09 -29.28 10.99
N ILE A 24 4.22 -29.77 10.48
CA ILE A 24 4.49 -29.86 9.03
C ILE A 24 4.16 -31.29 8.58
N ILE A 25 3.27 -31.37 7.60
CA ILE A 25 2.81 -32.61 6.95
C ILE A 25 4.02 -33.32 6.32
N ALA A 26 4.34 -34.51 6.84
CA ALA A 26 5.39 -35.37 6.31
C ALA A 26 4.94 -36.04 4.99
N SER A 27 5.70 -35.86 3.92
CA SER A 27 5.63 -36.72 2.73
C SER A 27 6.48 -37.97 2.97
N CYS A 28 5.86 -39.11 3.25
CA CYS A 28 6.55 -40.39 3.41
C CYS A 28 7.12 -40.89 2.08
N ALA A 29 8.41 -41.24 2.06
CA ALA A 29 9.02 -42.02 0.98
C ALA A 29 9.26 -43.46 1.48
N GLN A 30 8.57 -44.44 0.90
CA GLN A 30 8.82 -45.86 1.08
C GLN A 30 9.73 -46.38 -0.05
N THR A 31 10.74 -47.17 0.29
CA THR A 31 11.52 -47.97 -0.67
C THR A 31 11.31 -49.47 -0.40
N ASN A 32 10.87 -50.19 -1.43
CA ASN A 32 10.78 -51.65 -1.47
C ASN A 32 12.15 -52.28 -1.77
N SER A 33 12.48 -53.39 -1.09
CA SER A 33 13.46 -54.36 -1.59
C SER A 33 13.01 -55.79 -1.25
N SER A 34 13.21 -56.71 -2.20
CA SER A 34 12.67 -58.06 -2.24
C SER A 34 13.74 -59.16 -2.09
N THR A 35 13.52 -60.08 -1.12
CA THR A 35 13.89 -61.53 -1.03
C THR A 35 15.37 -61.97 -0.90
N PRO A 36 15.70 -63.19 -0.36
CA PRO A 36 15.62 -63.62 1.06
C PRO A 36 16.88 -64.41 1.61
N ASN A 37 16.88 -64.72 2.92
CA ASN A 37 17.83 -65.55 3.74
C ASN A 37 19.22 -64.96 4.03
N ASN A 38 19.81 -64.96 5.24
CA ASN A 38 19.64 -65.72 6.49
C ASN A 38 19.98 -64.82 7.71
N THR A 39 19.29 -65.07 8.82
CA THR A 39 19.65 -64.77 10.25
C THR A 39 20.63 -63.63 10.56
N ILE A 40 20.09 -62.46 10.90
CA ILE A 40 20.22 -61.69 12.15
C ILE A 40 19.07 -60.67 12.07
N LYS A 41 18.08 -60.71 12.98
CA LYS A 41 17.07 -59.64 13.05
C LYS A 41 17.74 -58.37 13.57
N THR A 42 18.30 -57.59 12.66
CA THR A 42 18.75 -56.23 12.95
C THR A 42 17.49 -55.39 13.20
N PRO A 43 17.41 -54.61 14.30
CA PRO A 43 16.31 -53.68 14.49
C PRO A 43 16.24 -52.75 13.27
N LYS A 44 15.04 -52.54 12.73
CA LYS A 44 14.86 -51.60 11.63
C LYS A 44 15.10 -50.20 12.19
N SER A 45 16.14 -49.54 11.70
CA SER A 45 16.45 -48.15 12.04
C SER A 45 16.39 -47.27 10.80
N SER A 46 15.95 -46.03 10.97
CA SER A 46 15.98 -45.00 9.94
C SER A 46 16.58 -43.71 10.50
N VAL A 47 17.06 -42.85 9.61
CA VAL A 47 17.49 -41.49 9.97
C VAL A 47 16.69 -40.52 9.14
N GLU A 48 16.08 -39.56 9.82
CA GLU A 48 15.39 -38.44 9.22
C GLU A 48 16.23 -37.17 9.35
N ILE A 49 16.04 -36.24 8.42
CA ILE A 49 16.70 -34.94 8.44
C ILE A 49 15.66 -33.84 8.53
N VAL A 50 15.83 -32.94 9.47
CA VAL A 50 14.95 -31.78 9.67
C VAL A 50 15.74 -30.51 9.44
N ASN A 51 15.25 -29.68 8.51
CA ASN A 51 15.82 -28.36 8.27
C ASN A 51 15.27 -27.36 9.30
N ILE A 52 16.12 -26.96 10.24
CA ILE A 52 15.80 -26.00 11.29
C ILE A 52 16.02 -24.55 10.85
N ASN A 53 16.57 -24.32 9.64
CA ASN A 53 16.74 -22.99 9.05
C ASN A 53 16.29 -22.91 7.58
N PRO A 54 14.98 -23.13 7.31
CA PRO A 54 14.44 -23.12 5.96
C PRO A 54 14.55 -21.74 5.29
N TYR A 55 14.57 -20.65 6.05
CA TYR A 55 14.71 -19.29 5.51
C TYR A 55 16.06 -19.08 4.81
N LYS A 56 17.16 -19.55 5.43
CA LYS A 56 18.49 -19.41 4.82
C LYS A 56 18.71 -20.35 3.65
N THR A 57 18.27 -21.60 3.79
CA THR A 57 18.45 -22.63 2.75
C THR A 57 17.66 -22.33 1.48
N LYS A 58 16.47 -21.72 1.58
CA LYS A 58 15.66 -21.27 0.43
C LYS A 58 16.31 -20.18 -0.44
N GLN A 59 17.44 -19.61 -0.01
CA GLN A 59 18.19 -18.59 -0.74
C GLN A 59 19.49 -19.13 -1.34
N MET A 60 19.70 -20.45 -1.30
CA MET A 60 20.94 -21.11 -1.71
C MET A 60 20.66 -22.22 -2.71
N LEU A 61 21.56 -22.43 -3.66
CA LEU A 61 21.61 -23.68 -4.43
C LEU A 61 22.02 -24.82 -3.49
N ALA A 62 21.46 -26.02 -3.71
CA ALA A 62 21.78 -27.20 -2.91
C ALA A 62 23.27 -27.58 -3.05
N SER A 63 23.85 -27.38 -4.23
CA SER A 63 25.28 -27.59 -4.50
C SER A 63 26.20 -26.67 -3.70
N ASN A 64 25.69 -25.51 -3.28
CA ASN A 64 26.47 -24.49 -2.56
C ASN A 64 26.50 -24.70 -1.05
N ILE A 65 25.82 -25.72 -0.52
CA ILE A 65 25.85 -26.02 0.90
C ILE A 65 27.16 -26.73 1.27
N ASN A 66 27.75 -26.32 2.39
CA ASN A 66 28.95 -26.96 2.94
C ASN A 66 28.65 -27.70 4.27
N LYS A 67 29.62 -28.46 4.77
CA LYS A 67 29.49 -29.27 6.00
C LYS A 67 29.13 -28.44 7.23
N GLU A 68 29.64 -27.22 7.35
CA GLU A 68 29.35 -26.32 8.47
C GLU A 68 27.87 -25.88 8.44
N GLN A 69 27.38 -25.55 7.24
CA GLN A 69 25.99 -25.18 7.01
C GLN A 69 25.03 -26.36 7.19
N ILE A 70 25.42 -27.57 6.78
CA ILE A 70 24.64 -28.79 7.08
C ILE A 70 24.48 -28.94 8.60
N ASN A 71 25.59 -28.83 9.35
CA ASN A 71 25.57 -28.94 10.82
C ASN A 71 24.86 -27.77 11.54
N ALA A 72 24.68 -26.63 10.87
CA ALA A 72 24.04 -25.46 11.44
C ALA A 72 22.54 -25.37 11.09
N TYR A 73 22.14 -25.89 9.93
CA TYR A 73 20.78 -25.74 9.39
C TYR A 73 19.97 -27.02 9.46
N PHE A 74 20.60 -28.17 9.72
CA PHE A 74 19.92 -29.46 9.76
C PHE A 74 20.21 -30.20 11.06
N ILE A 75 19.20 -30.88 11.58
CA ILE A 75 19.32 -31.85 12.65
C ILE A 75 18.95 -33.23 12.10
N PHE A 76 19.60 -34.26 12.64
CA PHE A 76 19.34 -35.64 12.27
C PHE A 76 18.61 -36.34 13.42
N VAL A 77 17.52 -37.04 13.10
CA VAL A 77 16.72 -37.80 14.05
C VAL A 77 16.88 -39.27 13.73
N PHE A 78 17.40 -40.05 14.68
CA PHE A 78 17.54 -41.49 14.56
C PHE A 78 16.34 -42.19 15.18
N ASN A 79 15.66 -43.00 14.39
CA ASN A 79 14.46 -43.73 14.77
C ASN A 79 14.79 -45.22 14.87
N LEU A 80 14.62 -45.80 16.06
CA LEU A 80 14.81 -47.23 16.29
C LEU A 80 13.45 -47.92 16.44
N ILE A 81 13.13 -48.85 15.53
CA ILE A 81 11.90 -49.65 15.60
C ILE A 81 12.19 -50.91 16.41
N LYS A 82 11.64 -50.98 17.62
CA LYS A 82 11.67 -52.19 18.47
C LYS A 82 10.57 -53.17 18.05
N GLU A 83 10.71 -54.45 18.42
CA GLU A 83 9.85 -55.56 17.97
C GLU A 83 8.33 -55.35 18.27
N ASP A 84 7.99 -54.41 19.16
CA ASP A 84 6.62 -54.11 19.61
C ASP A 84 5.98 -52.88 18.92
N GLN A 85 6.50 -52.44 17.77
CA GLN A 85 6.14 -51.20 17.04
C GLN A 85 6.38 -49.87 17.77
N LYS A 86 6.98 -49.88 18.96
CA LYS A 86 7.35 -48.65 19.68
C LYS A 86 8.59 -48.02 19.02
N ILE A 87 8.42 -46.82 18.44
CA ILE A 87 9.50 -46.03 17.84
C ILE A 87 10.19 -45.25 18.96
N GLU A 88 11.50 -45.45 19.12
CA GLU A 88 12.32 -44.61 19.99
C GLU A 88 13.08 -43.59 19.12
N GLU A 89 12.71 -42.33 19.25
CA GLU A 89 13.30 -41.21 18.49
C GLU A 89 14.40 -40.55 19.31
N LYS A 90 15.58 -40.40 18.72
CA LYS A 90 16.70 -39.67 19.33
C LYS A 90 17.23 -38.60 18.36
N ILE A 91 17.20 -37.34 18.79
CA ILE A 91 17.94 -36.26 18.11
C ILE A 91 19.44 -36.53 18.29
N LEU A 92 20.16 -36.60 17.18
CA LEU A 92 21.59 -36.87 17.20
C LEU A 92 22.39 -35.60 17.49
N GLU A 93 23.26 -35.67 18.49
CA GLU A 93 24.24 -34.63 18.72
C GLU A 93 25.40 -34.76 17.73
N LYS A 94 26.19 -33.69 17.54
CA LYS A 94 27.35 -33.69 16.62
C LYS A 94 28.37 -34.80 16.93
N ASN A 95 28.41 -35.28 18.17
CA ASN A 95 29.27 -36.37 18.58
C ASN A 95 28.73 -37.75 18.19
N ASP A 96 27.42 -37.88 17.94
CA ASP A 96 26.74 -39.15 17.66
C ASP A 96 26.86 -39.61 16.20
N TYR A 97 27.19 -38.69 15.28
CA TYR A 97 27.25 -38.98 13.85
C TYR A 97 28.50 -38.39 13.18
N GLU A 98 28.73 -38.83 11.94
CA GLU A 98 29.71 -38.25 11.04
C GLU A 98 29.09 -38.08 9.64
N ILE A 99 29.14 -36.86 9.11
CA ILE A 99 28.77 -36.62 7.70
C ILE A 99 29.94 -37.10 6.84
N ILE A 100 29.67 -38.16 6.07
CA ILE A 100 30.64 -38.79 5.16
C ILE A 100 30.75 -37.95 3.89
N ASN A 101 29.63 -37.70 3.22
CA ASN A 101 29.54 -36.89 2.00
C ASN A 101 28.13 -36.32 1.82
N TRP A 102 27.99 -35.38 0.90
CA TRP A 102 26.71 -34.81 0.49
C TRP A 102 26.77 -34.41 -0.98
N ALA A 103 25.60 -34.37 -1.61
CA ALA A 103 25.43 -33.94 -2.99
C ALA A 103 24.13 -33.12 -3.12
N GLY A 104 24.25 -31.92 -3.68
CA GLY A 104 23.10 -31.10 -4.05
C GLY A 104 22.70 -31.35 -5.51
N ASN A 105 21.40 -31.46 -5.77
CA ASN A 105 20.83 -31.41 -7.10
C ASN A 105 20.10 -30.08 -7.28
N ASP A 106 20.74 -29.18 -8.01
CA ASP A 106 20.18 -27.85 -8.24
C ASP A 106 19.04 -27.85 -9.26
N ASN A 107 18.82 -28.92 -10.02
CA ASN A 107 17.70 -28.93 -10.98
C ASN A 107 16.34 -29.10 -10.29
N ASP A 108 16.29 -29.83 -9.18
CA ASP A 108 15.07 -30.08 -8.41
C ASP A 108 15.13 -29.57 -6.96
N GLY A 109 16.26 -28.94 -6.56
CA GLY A 109 16.44 -28.35 -5.24
C GLY A 109 16.60 -29.38 -4.12
N THR A 110 17.09 -30.58 -4.43
CA THR A 110 17.27 -31.68 -3.47
C THR A 110 18.69 -31.67 -2.88
N LEU A 111 18.81 -31.95 -1.58
CA LEU A 111 20.10 -32.23 -0.94
C LEU A 111 20.11 -33.67 -0.41
N SER A 112 21.09 -34.46 -0.85
CA SER A 112 21.34 -35.80 -0.36
C SER A 112 22.55 -35.79 0.57
N ILE A 113 22.42 -36.35 1.77
CA ILE A 113 23.48 -36.39 2.79
C ILE A 113 23.67 -37.83 3.25
N ASN A 114 24.91 -38.30 3.22
CA ASN A 114 25.29 -39.59 3.77
C ASN A 114 25.89 -39.42 5.16
N VAL A 115 25.25 -40.03 6.15
CA VAL A 115 25.60 -39.91 7.57
C VAL A 115 25.89 -41.27 8.17
N LEU A 116 27.06 -41.40 8.80
CA LEU A 116 27.43 -42.54 9.63
C LEU A 116 26.98 -42.31 11.06
N ILE A 117 26.17 -43.22 11.59
CA ILE A 117 25.80 -43.22 13.01
C ILE A 117 26.86 -43.98 13.79
N LYS A 118 27.58 -43.32 14.69
CA LYS A 118 28.74 -43.92 15.38
C LYS A 118 28.35 -45.09 16.28
N ALA A 119 27.17 -45.01 16.90
CA ALA A 119 26.66 -46.04 17.79
C ALA A 119 26.39 -47.38 17.08
N THR A 120 25.86 -47.33 15.85
CA THR A 120 25.52 -48.53 15.07
C THR A 120 26.55 -48.88 14.00
N LYS A 121 27.48 -47.97 13.71
CA LYS A 121 28.42 -48.03 12.57
C LYS A 121 27.73 -48.21 11.21
N GLN A 122 26.47 -47.81 11.11
CA GLN A 122 25.69 -47.89 9.87
C GLN A 122 25.60 -46.52 9.20
N SER A 123 25.64 -46.52 7.86
CA SER A 123 25.51 -45.31 7.03
C SER A 123 24.11 -45.19 6.46
N TYR A 124 23.60 -43.97 6.41
CA TYR A 124 22.26 -43.63 5.93
C TYR A 124 22.35 -42.53 4.89
N LEU A 125 21.80 -42.79 3.69
CA LEU A 125 21.63 -41.78 2.65
C LEU A 125 20.25 -41.15 2.79
N ILE A 126 20.22 -39.86 3.13
CA ILE A 126 18.99 -39.13 3.42
C ILE A 126 18.84 -38.02 2.39
N SER A 127 17.65 -37.88 1.79
CA SER A 127 17.38 -36.82 0.82
C SER A 127 16.27 -35.90 1.31
N THR A 128 16.49 -34.60 1.26
CA THR A 128 15.48 -33.58 1.59
C THR A 128 15.13 -32.77 0.34
N LYS A 129 13.82 -32.61 0.08
CA LYS A 129 13.28 -31.91 -1.09
C LYS A 129 12.69 -30.55 -0.72
N ALA A 130 12.67 -29.63 -1.70
CA ALA A 130 11.93 -28.36 -1.71
C ALA A 130 12.38 -27.25 -0.75
N VAL A 131 13.63 -27.26 -0.26
CA VAL A 131 14.15 -26.19 0.62
C VAL A 131 15.31 -25.39 0.03
N PHE A 132 15.74 -25.66 -1.21
CA PHE A 132 16.81 -24.94 -1.90
C PHE A 132 16.34 -24.27 -3.19
N LEU A 133 17.08 -23.25 -3.65
CA LEU A 133 16.93 -22.66 -4.97
C LEU A 133 17.23 -23.70 -6.05
N THR A 134 16.41 -23.73 -7.09
CA THR A 134 16.74 -24.47 -8.32
C THR A 134 17.63 -23.65 -9.25
N ASN A 135 18.32 -24.29 -10.19
CA ASN A 135 19.08 -23.64 -11.26
C ASN A 135 18.21 -22.72 -12.11
N LYS A 136 16.96 -23.13 -12.37
CA LYS A 136 15.97 -22.30 -13.07
C LYS A 136 15.70 -21.02 -12.28
N GLN A 137 15.44 -21.14 -10.98
CA GLN A 137 15.21 -19.99 -10.10
C GLN A 137 16.46 -19.13 -9.91
N ASN A 138 17.64 -19.72 -9.74
CA ASN A 138 18.88 -18.99 -9.56
C ASN A 138 19.27 -18.22 -10.83
N SER A 139 19.26 -18.86 -12.00
CA SER A 139 19.55 -18.19 -13.28
C SER A 139 18.58 -17.02 -13.50
N TYR A 140 17.30 -17.24 -13.19
CA TYR A 140 16.28 -16.22 -13.27
C TYR A 140 16.47 -15.07 -12.25
N LEU A 141 16.83 -15.39 -11.00
CA LEU A 141 17.19 -14.38 -9.98
C LEU A 141 18.42 -13.57 -10.41
N GLN A 142 19.38 -14.16 -11.11
CA GLN A 142 20.52 -13.42 -11.68
C GLN A 142 20.07 -12.49 -12.80
N GLU A 143 19.20 -12.94 -13.71
CA GLU A 143 18.59 -12.07 -14.75
C GLU A 143 17.73 -10.94 -14.18
N LEU A 144 17.08 -11.17 -13.04
CA LEU A 144 16.24 -10.17 -12.37
C LEU A 144 17.00 -9.23 -11.42
N LYS A 145 18.25 -9.54 -11.07
CA LYS A 145 19.11 -8.66 -10.26
C LYS A 145 19.56 -7.41 -11.03
N TYR A 146 19.47 -7.40 -12.36
CA TYR A 146 19.83 -6.24 -13.16
C TYR A 146 18.82 -5.10 -12.95
N LYS A 147 19.36 -3.88 -12.77
CA LYS A 147 18.60 -2.62 -12.69
C LYS A 147 17.64 -2.51 -13.88
N THR A 148 16.57 -1.73 -13.74
CA THR A 148 15.78 -1.29 -14.91
C THR A 148 16.77 -0.85 -15.99
N PRO A 149 16.88 -1.57 -17.11
CA PRO A 149 17.85 -1.22 -18.12
C PRO A 149 17.45 0.16 -18.64
N ALA A 150 18.47 0.99 -18.80
CA ALA A 150 18.33 2.26 -19.46
C ALA A 150 17.99 2.01 -20.93
N VAL A 151 16.81 2.47 -21.36
CA VAL A 151 16.19 2.06 -22.64
C VAL A 151 15.76 3.24 -23.50
N TYR A 152 15.70 4.44 -22.95
CA TYR A 152 15.25 5.62 -23.68
C TYR A 152 16.40 6.56 -24.02
N SER A 153 16.34 7.17 -25.20
CA SER A 153 17.09 8.39 -25.47
C SER A 153 16.45 9.58 -24.76
N ILE A 154 17.20 10.68 -24.60
CA ILE A 154 16.62 11.93 -24.07
C ILE A 154 15.51 12.43 -25.00
N ASP A 155 15.68 12.31 -26.31
CA ASP A 155 14.69 12.74 -27.29
C ASP A 155 13.39 11.92 -27.22
N ASP A 156 13.49 10.61 -26.91
CA ASP A 156 12.31 9.77 -26.65
C ASP A 156 11.55 10.26 -25.42
N ILE A 157 12.25 10.54 -24.32
CA ILE A 157 11.64 11.07 -23.10
C ILE A 157 10.93 12.40 -23.38
N LEU A 158 11.58 13.31 -24.11
CA LEU A 158 11.00 14.60 -24.47
C LEU A 158 9.70 14.43 -25.28
N LYS A 159 9.65 13.45 -26.21
CA LYS A 159 8.47 13.17 -27.04
C LYS A 159 7.34 12.46 -26.28
N LEU A 160 7.67 11.54 -25.38
CA LEU A 160 6.70 10.68 -24.67
C LEU A 160 6.10 11.35 -23.42
N SER A 161 6.61 12.51 -23.03
CA SER A 161 6.32 13.16 -21.75
C SER A 161 4.90 13.70 -21.54
N ASN A 162 4.06 13.71 -22.58
CA ASN A 162 2.66 14.14 -22.46
C ASN A 162 1.77 13.13 -21.70
N ASP A 163 2.27 11.91 -21.43
CA ASP A 163 1.53 10.89 -20.69
C ASP A 163 2.45 9.96 -19.87
N PRO A 164 2.32 9.91 -18.53
CA PRO A 164 3.05 8.97 -17.69
C PRO A 164 2.92 7.50 -18.10
N TYR A 165 1.76 7.13 -18.67
CA TYR A 165 1.57 5.78 -19.22
C TYR A 165 2.54 5.46 -20.33
N ASN A 166 2.81 6.43 -21.22
CA ASN A 166 3.62 6.17 -22.40
C ASN A 166 5.08 5.91 -22.07
N LEU A 167 5.63 6.51 -21.00
CA LEU A 167 7.01 6.28 -20.62
C LEU A 167 7.17 5.09 -19.67
N ILE A 168 6.29 4.96 -18.69
CA ILE A 168 6.42 3.98 -17.60
C ILE A 168 5.87 2.62 -18.04
N TYR A 169 4.64 2.56 -18.54
CA TYR A 169 4.02 1.29 -18.93
C TYR A 169 4.69 0.71 -20.17
N ASN A 170 4.96 1.51 -21.20
CA ASN A 170 5.58 0.99 -22.43
C ASN A 170 7.09 0.76 -22.32
N ASN A 171 7.67 0.93 -21.11
CA ASN A 171 9.06 0.61 -20.88
C ASN A 171 9.34 -0.85 -21.30
N PRO A 172 10.26 -1.11 -22.25
CA PRO A 172 10.52 -2.45 -22.75
C PRO A 172 10.84 -3.48 -21.66
N TYR A 173 11.58 -3.08 -20.62
CA TYR A 173 11.86 -3.96 -19.49
C TYR A 173 10.60 -4.26 -18.68
N TYR A 174 9.78 -3.25 -18.37
CA TYR A 174 8.52 -3.49 -17.68
C TYR A 174 7.62 -4.44 -18.48
N GLN A 175 7.49 -4.23 -19.79
CA GLN A 175 6.71 -5.09 -20.68
C GLN A 175 7.27 -6.52 -20.75
N GLU A 176 8.59 -6.67 -20.80
CA GLU A 176 9.25 -7.97 -20.75
C GLU A 176 8.97 -8.69 -19.44
N GLN A 177 9.10 -8.00 -18.29
CA GLN A 177 8.79 -8.57 -16.98
C GLN A 177 7.32 -8.97 -16.85
N LEU A 178 6.42 -8.13 -17.36
CA LEU A 178 5.00 -8.42 -17.42
C LEU A 178 4.69 -9.64 -18.29
N LEU A 179 5.34 -9.77 -19.44
CA LEU A 179 5.19 -10.92 -20.33
C LEU A 179 5.74 -12.19 -19.69
N ARG A 180 6.94 -12.14 -19.10
CA ARG A 180 7.54 -13.28 -18.38
C ARG A 180 6.64 -13.73 -17.23
N ALA A 181 6.06 -12.79 -16.47
CA ALA A 181 5.08 -13.10 -15.43
C ALA A 181 3.87 -13.83 -16.01
N LYS A 182 3.24 -13.26 -17.05
CA LYS A 182 2.09 -13.90 -17.73
C LYS A 182 2.41 -15.32 -18.18
N VAL A 183 3.54 -15.50 -18.89
CA VAL A 183 4.00 -16.82 -19.35
C VAL A 183 4.21 -17.78 -18.18
N TYR A 184 4.88 -17.33 -17.11
CA TYR A 184 5.14 -18.15 -15.94
C TYR A 184 3.85 -18.65 -15.26
N PHE A 185 2.91 -17.73 -15.01
CA PHE A 185 1.61 -18.03 -14.41
C PHE A 185 0.67 -18.83 -15.33
N ASN A 186 0.89 -18.80 -16.65
CA ASN A 186 0.13 -19.58 -17.63
C ASN A 186 0.68 -21.00 -17.85
N GLN A 187 1.99 -21.18 -17.74
CA GLN A 187 2.68 -22.42 -18.13
C GLN A 187 2.99 -23.38 -16.97
N ASN A 188 2.96 -22.92 -15.72
CA ASN A 188 3.43 -23.73 -14.60
C ASN A 188 2.49 -23.65 -13.38
N GLU A 189 2.53 -24.71 -12.57
CA GLU A 189 2.10 -24.74 -11.17
C GLU A 189 2.87 -23.69 -10.36
N ALA A 190 2.60 -22.40 -10.61
CA ALA A 190 3.36 -21.29 -10.05
C ALA A 190 3.45 -21.43 -8.53
N ASN A 191 4.64 -21.73 -8.00
CA ASN A 191 4.81 -21.78 -6.55
C ASN A 191 4.78 -20.34 -5.99
N ILE A 192 4.54 -20.26 -4.69
CA ILE A 192 4.37 -18.99 -3.96
C ILE A 192 5.61 -18.09 -4.10
N ALA A 193 6.82 -18.66 -4.02
CA ALA A 193 8.07 -17.91 -4.00
C ALA A 193 8.34 -17.21 -5.34
N ASP A 194 8.13 -17.90 -6.44
CA ASP A 194 8.32 -17.35 -7.78
C ASP A 194 7.23 -16.33 -8.10
N SER A 195 5.99 -16.59 -7.69
CA SER A 195 4.86 -15.66 -7.85
C SER A 195 5.15 -14.31 -7.19
N LYS A 196 5.65 -14.36 -5.94
CA LYS A 196 6.15 -13.17 -5.25
C LYS A 196 7.23 -12.46 -6.07
N LEU A 197 8.26 -13.17 -6.52
CA LEU A 197 9.36 -12.55 -7.29
C LEU A 197 8.88 -11.80 -8.56
N TYR A 198 7.86 -12.30 -9.25
CA TYR A 198 7.25 -11.62 -10.40
C TYR A 198 6.43 -10.40 -10.00
N MET A 199 5.50 -10.57 -9.06
CA MET A 199 4.67 -9.47 -8.53
C MET A 199 5.53 -8.35 -7.98
N ASN A 200 6.66 -8.72 -7.40
CA ASN A 200 7.68 -7.82 -6.96
C ASN A 200 8.15 -6.92 -8.13
N LYS A 201 8.55 -7.48 -9.27
CA LYS A 201 9.06 -6.63 -10.36
C LYS A 201 8.00 -5.77 -11.06
N ILE A 202 6.76 -6.24 -11.13
CA ILE A 202 5.70 -5.62 -11.96
C ILE A 202 4.66 -4.84 -11.15
N GLY A 203 4.56 -5.08 -9.83
CA GLY A 203 3.61 -4.44 -8.92
C GLY A 203 2.14 -4.78 -9.19
N TYR A 204 1.83 -5.90 -9.86
CA TYR A 204 0.46 -6.33 -10.19
C TYR A 204 0.25 -7.80 -9.80
N SER A 205 -0.90 -8.13 -9.18
CA SER A 205 -1.12 -9.43 -8.53
C SER A 205 -1.93 -10.47 -9.32
N GLU A 206 -2.42 -10.15 -10.52
CA GLU A 206 -3.41 -11.00 -11.19
C GLU A 206 -2.94 -11.43 -12.60
N PHE A 207 -2.71 -12.73 -12.78
CA PHE A 207 -2.27 -13.31 -14.05
C PHE A 207 -3.06 -14.57 -14.37
N GLY A 208 -3.30 -14.80 -15.66
CA GLY A 208 -4.03 -15.98 -16.15
C GLY A 208 -4.83 -15.64 -17.40
N ASP A 209 -4.84 -16.56 -18.36
CA ASP A 209 -5.57 -16.40 -19.63
C ASP A 209 -7.09 -16.35 -19.40
N ASP A 210 -7.60 -17.14 -18.46
CA ASP A 210 -9.02 -17.25 -18.14
C ASP A 210 -9.30 -16.97 -16.65
N VAL A 211 -10.59 -16.88 -16.33
CA VAL A 211 -11.08 -16.52 -14.98
C VAL A 211 -10.63 -17.55 -13.94
N GLN A 212 -10.64 -18.84 -14.29
CA GLN A 212 -10.28 -19.93 -13.39
C GLN A 212 -8.79 -19.88 -13.06
N LYS A 213 -7.93 -19.73 -14.08
CA LYS A 213 -6.49 -19.56 -13.88
C LYS A 213 -6.16 -18.33 -13.05
N ARG A 214 -6.84 -17.19 -13.28
CA ARG A 214 -6.65 -15.98 -12.46
C ARG A 214 -7.04 -16.20 -11.01
N LEU A 215 -8.14 -16.92 -10.76
CA LEU A 215 -8.56 -17.32 -9.41
C LEU A 215 -7.52 -18.22 -8.74
N GLU A 216 -7.08 -19.29 -9.40
CA GLU A 216 -6.05 -20.19 -8.90
C GLU A 216 -4.73 -19.47 -8.62
N ASN A 217 -4.30 -18.60 -9.52
CA ASN A 217 -3.08 -17.82 -9.37
C ASN A 217 -3.18 -16.80 -8.23
N ALA A 218 -4.35 -16.17 -8.04
CA ALA A 218 -4.58 -15.34 -6.87
C ALA A 218 -4.42 -16.12 -5.57
N PHE A 219 -4.90 -17.37 -5.48
CA PHE A 219 -4.73 -18.20 -4.28
C PHE A 219 -3.31 -18.70 -4.05
N LYS A 220 -2.54 -18.98 -5.12
CA LYS A 220 -1.10 -19.30 -5.01
C LYS A 220 -0.32 -18.13 -4.41
N VAL A 221 -0.80 -16.91 -4.63
CA VAL A 221 -0.21 -15.71 -4.06
C VAL A 221 -0.73 -15.47 -2.63
N ARG A 222 -2.01 -15.68 -2.36
CA ARG A 222 -2.74 -15.18 -1.17
C ARG A 222 -2.27 -15.69 0.20
N TYR A 223 -1.54 -16.79 0.27
CA TYR A 223 -1.15 -17.41 1.55
C TYR A 223 0.16 -16.90 2.17
N ASP A 224 0.44 -15.60 2.11
CA ASP A 224 1.54 -15.09 2.91
C ASP A 224 1.31 -13.69 3.48
N GLU A 225 1.55 -13.61 4.78
CA GLU A 225 1.82 -12.43 5.58
C GLU A 225 3.12 -11.73 5.10
N GLN A 226 3.41 -11.73 3.80
CA GLN A 226 4.63 -11.19 3.19
C GLN A 226 4.34 -10.62 1.78
N ASN A 227 3.07 -10.57 1.37
CA ASN A 227 2.67 -10.11 0.04
C ASN A 227 2.46 -8.60 -0.06
N ILE A 228 2.76 -7.85 1.00
CA ILE A 228 2.99 -6.41 0.83
C ILE A 228 4.36 -6.29 0.19
N TYR A 229 4.34 -6.16 -1.13
CA TYR A 229 5.56 -5.88 -1.82
C TYR A 229 5.94 -4.40 -1.66
N GLN A 230 7.09 -4.18 -1.04
CA GLN A 230 7.89 -3.00 -1.30
C GLN A 230 8.49 -3.20 -2.69
N ILE A 231 8.01 -2.47 -3.70
CA ILE A 231 8.90 -2.18 -4.83
C ILE A 231 10.21 -1.77 -4.20
N ASN A 232 11.25 -2.56 -4.49
CA ASN A 232 12.63 -2.13 -4.37
C ASN A 232 12.65 -0.82 -5.16
N SER A 233 12.28 0.27 -4.47
CA SER A 233 12.27 1.63 -4.94
C SER A 233 13.61 1.73 -5.61
N PRO A 234 13.65 1.81 -6.96
CA PRO A 234 14.72 1.29 -7.79
C PRO A 234 16.01 1.60 -7.09
N GLN A 235 16.57 0.60 -6.34
CA GLN A 235 17.31 0.84 -5.07
C GLN A 235 17.69 2.29 -5.08
N ILE A 236 17.01 3.24 -4.38
CA ILE A 236 17.45 4.67 -4.35
C ILE A 236 18.92 4.54 -4.43
N LEU A 237 19.53 4.90 -5.57
CA LEU A 237 20.84 4.33 -5.87
C LEU A 237 21.72 5.03 -4.87
N VAL A 238 21.88 4.37 -3.72
CA VAL A 238 22.97 4.44 -2.81
C VAL A 238 24.09 3.73 -3.58
N LYS A 239 24.34 4.17 -4.83
CA LYS A 239 25.62 4.77 -5.14
C LYS A 239 25.82 5.94 -4.19
N GLU A 240 26.03 5.53 -2.95
CA GLU A 240 26.79 6.17 -1.92
C GLU A 240 26.50 7.68 -1.75
N THR A 241 25.47 7.98 -0.95
CA THR A 241 25.60 9.04 0.06
C THR A 241 26.81 8.82 1.00
N LYS A 242 27.55 7.70 0.89
CA LYS A 242 28.64 7.25 1.76
C LYS A 242 30.08 7.46 1.25
N THR A 243 30.35 7.98 0.05
CA THR A 243 31.76 8.12 -0.45
C THR A 243 32.07 9.44 -1.13
N VAL A 244 31.32 10.51 -0.87
CA VAL A 244 31.78 11.87 -1.23
C VAL A 244 31.89 12.70 0.04
N THR A 245 32.63 12.19 1.02
CA THR A 245 33.11 12.92 2.20
C THR A 245 34.30 13.84 1.89
N SER A 246 34.74 13.89 0.64
CA SER A 246 35.66 14.92 0.14
C SER A 246 35.24 15.36 -1.26
N TYR A 247 34.46 16.44 -1.33
CA TYR A 247 34.34 17.23 -2.54
C TYR A 247 34.93 18.59 -2.24
N THR A 248 36.16 18.80 -2.70
CA THR A 248 36.69 20.15 -2.90
C THR A 248 36.14 20.62 -4.23
N ASP A 249 35.33 21.66 -4.17
CA ASP A 249 34.90 22.46 -5.31
C ASP A 249 36.15 23.17 -5.86
N GLU A 250 37.02 22.44 -6.55
CA GLU A 250 38.05 23.10 -7.34
C GLU A 250 37.33 23.70 -8.53
N GLN A 251 37.19 25.03 -8.48
CA GLN A 251 36.97 25.92 -9.61
C GLN A 251 37.99 25.61 -10.71
N THR A 252 37.77 24.50 -11.39
CA THR A 252 38.55 24.09 -12.53
C THR A 252 37.99 24.91 -13.67
N ASN A 253 38.86 25.65 -14.35
CA ASN A 253 38.61 26.47 -15.53
C ASN A 253 38.20 25.59 -16.74
N ASN A 254 37.30 24.62 -16.54
CA ASN A 254 36.89 23.61 -17.50
C ASN A 254 36.14 24.28 -18.65
N SER A 255 36.31 23.72 -19.85
CA SER A 255 35.62 24.10 -21.08
C SER A 255 34.19 23.55 -21.16
N TYR A 256 33.68 22.93 -20.08
CA TYR A 256 32.38 22.28 -20.02
C TYR A 256 31.70 22.49 -18.67
N SER A 257 30.37 22.56 -18.69
CA SER A 257 29.48 22.70 -17.52
C SER A 257 28.28 21.76 -17.64
N ILE A 258 27.49 21.61 -16.57
CA ILE A 258 26.22 20.88 -16.65
C ILE A 258 25.18 21.66 -17.46
N ASN A 259 24.42 20.96 -18.30
CA ASN A 259 23.27 21.50 -19.04
C ASN A 259 22.06 21.67 -18.10
N VAL A 260 22.04 22.82 -17.41
CA VAL A 260 21.02 23.17 -16.42
C VAL A 260 19.61 23.23 -17.04
N GLU A 261 19.48 23.73 -18.26
CA GLU A 261 18.19 23.89 -18.93
C GLU A 261 17.58 22.54 -19.33
N LEU A 262 18.39 21.58 -19.79
CA LEU A 262 17.93 20.22 -20.02
C LEU A 262 17.41 19.57 -18.72
N ILE A 263 18.14 19.72 -17.61
CA ILE A 263 17.71 19.16 -16.32
C ILE A 263 16.38 19.80 -15.86
N LYS A 264 16.25 21.12 -15.95
CA LYS A 264 14.98 21.82 -15.64
C LYS A 264 13.83 21.31 -16.49
N LYS A 265 14.06 21.11 -17.80
CA LYS A 265 13.06 20.57 -18.73
C LYS A 265 12.65 19.15 -18.36
N LEU A 266 13.60 18.28 -18.04
CA LEU A 266 13.33 16.91 -17.62
C LEU A 266 12.57 16.85 -16.28
N ILE A 267 12.88 17.73 -15.31
CA ILE A 267 12.11 17.87 -14.07
C ILE A 267 10.66 18.27 -14.37
N GLN A 268 10.46 19.24 -15.26
CA GLN A 268 9.13 19.77 -15.59
C GLN A 268 8.20 18.70 -16.19
N ILE A 269 8.74 17.86 -17.07
CA ILE A 269 7.97 16.88 -17.85
C ILE A 269 7.97 15.48 -17.22
N ASN A 270 8.52 15.34 -16.01
CA ASN A 270 8.79 14.04 -15.42
C ASN A 270 7.50 13.25 -15.13
N PRO A 271 7.27 12.10 -15.78
CA PRO A 271 6.07 11.32 -15.57
C PRO A 271 6.01 10.63 -14.21
N PHE A 272 7.14 10.49 -13.51
CA PHE A 272 7.16 9.94 -12.17
C PHE A 272 6.75 10.96 -11.10
N GLY A 273 6.63 12.25 -11.42
CA GLY A 273 6.34 13.31 -10.45
C GLY A 273 7.46 14.32 -10.28
N LYS A 274 7.21 15.30 -9.39
CA LYS A 274 8.09 16.48 -9.23
C LYS A 274 9.00 16.43 -8.01
N LEU A 275 9.11 15.29 -7.31
CA LEU A 275 10.09 15.14 -6.24
C LEU A 275 11.50 14.93 -6.81
N PRO A 276 12.56 15.33 -6.08
CA PRO A 276 13.93 14.93 -6.38
C PRO A 276 14.10 13.41 -6.61
N THR A 277 13.47 12.56 -5.80
CA THR A 277 13.48 11.09 -6.00
C THR A 277 12.86 10.67 -7.33
N ASN A 278 11.77 11.31 -7.76
CA ASN A 278 11.15 11.02 -9.05
C ASN A 278 12.07 11.39 -10.21
N PHE A 279 12.87 12.46 -10.07
CA PHE A 279 13.83 12.84 -11.10
C PHE A 279 14.92 11.77 -11.28
N ALA A 280 15.43 11.21 -10.18
CA ALA A 280 16.38 10.09 -10.26
C ALA A 280 15.77 8.85 -10.93
N GLN A 281 14.47 8.57 -10.70
CA GLN A 281 13.77 7.48 -11.40
C GLN A 281 13.76 7.69 -12.92
N LEU A 282 13.52 8.92 -13.38
CA LEU A 282 13.53 9.26 -14.80
C LEU A 282 14.92 9.06 -15.42
N VAL A 283 15.98 9.58 -14.77
CA VAL A 283 17.34 9.49 -15.35
C VAL A 283 17.84 8.04 -15.38
N ASN A 284 17.42 7.18 -14.47
CA ASN A 284 17.73 5.75 -14.51
C ASN A 284 17.17 5.04 -15.76
N LEU A 285 16.25 5.65 -16.50
CA LEU A 285 15.75 5.12 -17.78
C LEU A 285 16.57 5.59 -19.00
N ILE A 286 17.49 6.55 -18.82
CA ILE A 286 18.26 7.18 -19.89
C ILE A 286 19.50 6.35 -20.20
N LYS A 287 19.65 6.01 -21.49
CA LYS A 287 20.79 5.28 -22.05
C LYS A 287 22.13 5.94 -21.68
N LYS A 288 23.14 5.15 -21.33
CA LYS A 288 24.47 5.67 -20.96
C LYS A 288 25.10 6.47 -22.10
N GLU A 289 24.82 6.11 -23.34
CA GLU A 289 25.27 6.78 -24.56
C GLU A 289 24.76 8.22 -24.65
N GLU A 290 23.67 8.56 -23.94
CA GLU A 290 23.05 9.87 -23.95
C GLU A 290 23.60 10.80 -22.86
N TYR A 291 24.39 10.27 -21.91
CA TYR A 291 24.93 11.05 -20.81
C TYR A 291 25.74 12.29 -21.24
N PRO A 292 26.48 12.29 -22.38
CA PRO A 292 27.14 13.49 -22.89
C PRO A 292 26.19 14.69 -23.14
N LYS A 293 24.90 14.46 -23.41
CA LYS A 293 23.90 15.54 -23.60
C LYS A 293 23.66 16.36 -22.32
N PHE A 294 24.04 15.84 -21.14
CA PHE A 294 24.01 16.59 -19.88
C PHE A 294 25.18 17.59 -19.74
N LEU A 295 26.11 17.63 -20.68
CA LEU A 295 27.16 18.64 -20.74
C LEU A 295 26.78 19.78 -21.69
N THR A 296 27.15 21.00 -21.31
CA THR A 296 27.23 22.18 -22.17
C THR A 296 28.68 22.55 -22.31
N ILE A 297 29.10 22.91 -23.53
CA ILE A 297 30.48 23.28 -23.81
C ILE A 297 30.55 24.79 -23.82
N THR A 298 31.39 25.33 -22.94
CA THR A 298 31.47 26.76 -22.64
C THR A 298 32.61 27.45 -23.38
N LYS A 299 33.53 26.70 -24.01
CA LYS A 299 34.66 27.21 -24.81
C LYS A 299 34.91 26.31 -26.04
N ASN A 300 35.54 26.83 -27.10
CA ASN A 300 35.87 26.13 -28.37
C ASN A 300 36.86 24.95 -28.23
N GLU A 301 36.74 24.09 -27.21
CA GLU A 301 37.50 22.86 -27.12
C GLU A 301 36.77 21.69 -27.82
N PRO A 302 37.49 20.83 -28.56
CA PRO A 302 36.88 19.67 -29.19
C PRO A 302 36.37 18.65 -28.16
N ILE A 303 35.09 18.28 -28.31
CA ILE A 303 34.32 17.28 -27.53
C ILE A 303 35.03 15.94 -27.35
N ASN A 304 35.87 15.57 -28.31
CA ASN A 304 36.37 14.21 -28.50
C ASN A 304 37.27 13.70 -27.36
N ASN A 305 37.57 14.51 -26.35
CA ASN A 305 38.43 14.14 -25.23
C ASN A 305 37.68 13.93 -23.90
N VAL A 306 36.34 14.02 -23.88
CA VAL A 306 35.56 14.00 -22.64
C VAL A 306 34.54 12.86 -22.67
N VAL A 307 34.57 12.00 -21.65
CA VAL A 307 33.63 10.87 -21.51
C VAL A 307 32.89 10.98 -20.18
N VAL A 308 31.57 11.13 -20.23
CA VAL A 308 30.73 11.03 -19.02
C VAL A 308 30.61 9.56 -18.63
N LYS A 309 31.17 9.18 -17.47
CA LYS A 309 31.23 7.79 -17.00
C LYS A 309 29.95 7.38 -16.29
N ASP A 310 29.44 8.26 -15.44
CA ASP A 310 28.29 7.99 -14.61
C ASP A 310 27.62 9.26 -14.06
N ILE A 311 26.44 9.08 -13.48
CA ILE A 311 25.64 10.16 -12.88
C ILE A 311 25.31 9.78 -11.44
N TYR A 312 25.51 10.73 -10.52
CA TYR A 312 25.23 10.60 -9.09
C TYR A 312 24.27 11.69 -8.63
N TYR A 313 23.61 11.44 -7.50
CA TYR A 313 22.63 12.39 -6.94
C TYR A 313 22.77 12.49 -5.43
N ARG A 314 22.55 13.70 -4.89
CA ARG A 314 22.17 13.87 -3.48
C ARG A 314 20.77 14.47 -3.40
N ILE A 315 19.87 13.77 -2.74
CA ILE A 315 18.44 14.06 -2.78
C ILE A 315 17.90 14.25 -1.37
N ILE A 316 17.12 15.31 -1.19
CA ILE A 316 16.31 15.52 0.02
C ILE A 316 14.93 16.01 -0.40
N ASP A 317 13.98 15.09 -0.58
CA ASP A 317 12.60 15.39 -0.99
C ASP A 317 11.94 16.43 -0.08
N ARG A 318 12.13 16.35 1.24
CA ARG A 318 11.59 17.31 2.22
C ARG A 318 11.94 18.77 1.93
N TYR A 319 13.13 19.01 1.38
CA TYR A 319 13.56 20.37 1.08
C TYR A 319 13.55 20.67 -0.42
N ALA A 320 12.97 19.76 -1.21
CA ALA A 320 13.03 19.76 -2.66
C ALA A 320 14.48 19.94 -3.17
N LYS A 321 15.48 19.37 -2.48
CA LYS A 321 16.89 19.57 -2.82
C LYS A 321 17.40 18.41 -3.66
N LEU A 322 18.04 18.75 -4.77
CA LEU A 322 18.71 17.82 -5.66
C LEU A 322 20.09 18.39 -6.02
N GLU A 323 21.15 17.68 -5.66
CA GLU A 323 22.48 17.87 -6.23
C GLU A 323 22.66 16.82 -7.34
N PHE A 324 22.84 17.26 -8.58
CA PHE A 324 23.10 16.41 -9.74
C PHE A 324 24.59 16.42 -10.03
N ILE A 325 25.23 15.26 -10.08
CA ILE A 325 26.69 15.13 -10.18
C ILE A 325 27.05 14.27 -11.39
N LEU A 326 27.94 14.78 -12.24
CA LEU A 326 28.51 14.03 -13.37
C LEU A 326 29.94 13.61 -13.03
N GLU A 327 30.24 12.32 -13.20
CA GLU A 327 31.62 11.83 -13.23
C GLU A 327 32.12 11.83 -14.68
N ILE A 328 33.23 12.53 -14.90
CA ILE A 328 33.76 12.81 -16.23
C ILE A 328 35.21 12.35 -16.30
N TYR A 329 35.53 11.51 -17.28
CA TYR A 329 36.90 11.15 -17.60
C TYR A 329 37.44 12.00 -18.75
N ASN A 330 38.47 12.79 -18.48
CA ASN A 330 39.19 13.54 -19.48
C ASN A 330 40.29 12.66 -20.09
N GLN A 331 40.13 12.29 -21.36
CA GLN A 331 41.06 11.41 -22.07
C GLN A 331 42.42 12.07 -22.34
N LYS A 332 42.47 13.41 -22.44
CA LYS A 332 43.71 14.17 -22.67
C LYS A 332 44.58 14.22 -21.42
N THR A 333 43.99 14.52 -20.26
CA THR A 333 44.71 14.60 -18.98
C THR A 333 44.78 13.26 -18.25
N LYS A 334 43.98 12.27 -18.69
CA LYS A 334 43.76 10.97 -18.02
C LYS A 334 43.23 11.11 -16.58
N GLN A 335 42.53 12.20 -16.28
CA GLN A 335 41.97 12.48 -14.95
C GLN A 335 40.45 12.36 -14.93
N THR A 336 39.92 11.97 -13.78
CA THR A 336 38.48 12.04 -13.50
C THR A 336 38.16 13.36 -12.80
N VAL A 337 37.14 14.06 -13.30
CA VAL A 337 36.61 15.32 -12.77
C VAL A 337 35.14 15.14 -12.44
N TYR A 338 34.66 15.82 -11.40
CA TYR A 338 33.27 15.82 -10.99
C TYR A 338 32.67 17.21 -11.13
N LEU A 339 31.58 17.32 -11.90
CA LEU A 339 30.77 18.54 -11.93
C LEU A 339 29.51 18.32 -11.11
N SER A 340 29.08 19.34 -10.36
CA SER A 340 27.81 19.31 -9.66
C SER A 340 26.94 20.53 -10.01
N ALA A 341 25.62 20.32 -9.98
CA ALA A 341 24.64 21.39 -10.14
C ALA A 341 23.51 21.19 -9.12
N ASN A 342 23.09 22.27 -8.47
CA ASN A 342 22.10 22.25 -7.40
C ASN A 342 20.74 22.76 -7.89
N PHE A 343 19.69 21.99 -7.62
CA PHE A 343 18.30 22.29 -7.97
C PHE A 343 17.42 22.31 -6.71
N ASN A 344 16.51 23.28 -6.66
CA ASN A 344 15.50 23.47 -5.62
C ASN A 344 14.30 24.28 -6.13
N GLN A 345 13.29 24.50 -5.29
CA GLN A 345 12.06 25.21 -5.69
C GLN A 345 12.29 26.65 -6.21
N LYS A 346 13.44 27.28 -5.91
CA LYS A 346 13.76 28.64 -6.41
C LYS A 346 14.28 28.63 -7.84
N ASN A 347 14.89 27.54 -8.29
CA ASN A 347 15.56 27.47 -9.59
C ASN A 347 15.10 26.28 -10.46
N SER A 348 14.09 25.52 -10.03
CA SER A 348 13.46 24.45 -10.79
C SER A 348 12.00 24.25 -10.35
N GLN A 349 11.27 23.37 -11.03
CA GLN A 349 9.89 22.98 -10.66
C GLN A 349 9.85 21.82 -9.65
N LEU A 350 10.95 21.55 -8.93
CA LEU A 350 10.94 20.53 -7.89
C LEU A 350 9.97 20.92 -6.76
N LEU A 351 9.30 19.91 -6.22
CA LEU A 351 8.40 20.04 -5.09
C LEU A 351 8.93 19.25 -3.90
N LYS A 352 8.46 19.62 -2.71
CA LYS A 352 8.71 18.90 -1.47
C LYS A 352 7.47 18.15 -1.01
N ASN A 353 7.63 17.20 -0.10
CA ASN A 353 6.52 16.41 0.46
C ASN A 353 5.38 17.31 0.97
N GLU A 354 5.73 18.42 1.63
CA GLU A 354 4.78 19.37 2.20
C GLU A 354 3.88 20.02 1.15
N ASP A 355 4.30 20.14 -0.11
CA ASP A 355 3.46 20.71 -1.17
C ASP A 355 2.30 19.77 -1.54
N TYR A 356 2.54 18.45 -1.53
CA TYR A 356 1.52 17.42 -1.75
C TYR A 356 0.55 17.33 -0.57
N PHE A 357 1.08 17.36 0.65
CA PHE A 357 0.29 17.39 1.86
C PHE A 357 -0.59 18.64 1.93
N GLN A 358 -0.05 19.81 1.59
CA GLN A 358 -0.83 21.05 1.51
C GLN A 358 -1.95 20.94 0.46
N TYR A 359 -1.64 20.38 -0.71
CA TYR A 359 -2.61 20.20 -1.78
C TYR A 359 -3.80 19.31 -1.36
N ILE A 360 -3.53 18.22 -0.64
CA ILE A 360 -4.57 17.36 -0.07
C ILE A 360 -5.32 18.09 1.03
N PHE A 361 -4.60 18.67 2.00
CA PHE A 361 -5.14 19.38 3.14
C PHE A 361 -6.17 20.43 2.74
N ASP A 362 -5.83 21.27 1.75
CA ASP A 362 -6.69 22.34 1.25
C ASP A 362 -8.06 21.84 0.74
N ARG A 363 -8.17 20.56 0.38
CA ARG A 363 -9.37 19.96 -0.24
C ARG A 363 -10.12 19.01 0.68
N THR A 364 -9.53 18.63 1.81
CA THR A 364 -10.09 17.68 2.77
C THR A 364 -10.82 18.38 3.91
N ILE A 365 -11.90 17.78 4.38
CA ILE A 365 -12.68 18.19 5.55
C ILE A 365 -12.86 16.99 6.47
N SER A 366 -12.95 17.24 7.77
CA SER A 366 -13.45 16.24 8.72
C SER A 366 -14.98 16.15 8.59
N LEU A 367 -15.52 14.94 8.76
CA LEU A 367 -16.95 14.65 8.83
C LEU A 367 -17.21 14.03 10.19
N ASN A 368 -18.11 14.62 10.97
CA ASN A 368 -18.26 14.31 12.38
C ASN A 368 -19.73 14.24 12.79
N LEU A 369 -20.05 13.27 13.63
CA LEU A 369 -21.37 13.12 14.22
C LEU A 369 -21.29 12.96 15.73
N LEU A 370 -22.16 13.70 16.41
CA LEU A 370 -22.37 13.60 17.85
C LEU A 370 -23.39 12.49 18.14
N THR A 371 -22.94 11.42 18.76
CA THR A 371 -23.80 10.29 19.16
C THR A 371 -23.68 9.99 20.63
N THR A 372 -24.60 9.21 21.18
CA THR A 372 -24.58 8.73 22.56
C THR A 372 -25.15 7.32 22.64
N LYS A 373 -24.63 6.51 23.57
CA LYS A 373 -25.22 5.20 23.92
C LYS A 373 -26.12 5.27 25.15
N ASP A 374 -25.87 6.21 26.06
CA ASP A 374 -26.46 6.28 27.40
C ASP A 374 -27.22 7.59 27.67
N GLY A 375 -27.23 8.52 26.72
CA GLY A 375 -27.81 9.86 26.88
C GLY A 375 -26.96 10.80 27.74
N LYS A 376 -25.79 10.36 28.20
CA LYS A 376 -24.92 11.10 29.13
C LYS A 376 -23.58 11.45 28.51
N ASN A 377 -22.97 10.52 27.79
CA ASN A 377 -21.64 10.67 27.21
C ASN A 377 -21.72 10.88 25.69
N VAL A 378 -20.90 11.80 25.17
CA VAL A 378 -20.71 11.99 23.72
C VAL A 378 -19.74 10.94 23.19
N GLU A 379 -20.18 10.23 22.15
CA GLU A 379 -19.35 9.47 21.23
C GLU A 379 -19.27 10.23 19.91
N LEU A 380 -18.06 10.67 19.56
CA LEU A 380 -17.79 11.26 18.26
C LEU A 380 -17.48 10.16 17.24
N ASN A 381 -18.34 10.03 16.23
CA ASN A 381 -18.01 9.27 15.04
C ASN A 381 -17.43 10.23 14.00
N SER A 382 -16.20 9.96 13.55
CA SER A 382 -15.47 10.83 12.63
C SER A 382 -14.97 10.07 11.41
N GLY A 383 -14.76 10.81 10.33
CA GLY A 383 -14.10 10.35 9.12
C GLY A 383 -13.65 11.53 8.28
N THR A 384 -13.09 11.24 7.11
CA THR A 384 -12.62 12.26 6.18
C THR A 384 -13.54 12.35 4.97
N GLY A 385 -13.75 13.56 4.47
CA GLY A 385 -14.25 13.78 3.12
C GLY A 385 -13.39 14.79 2.37
N TRP A 386 -13.56 14.91 1.06
CA TRP A 386 -12.92 15.96 0.27
C TRP A 386 -13.83 16.52 -0.82
N ILE A 387 -13.58 17.76 -1.21
CA ILE A 387 -14.40 18.49 -2.17
C ILE A 387 -14.03 18.04 -3.59
N VAL A 388 -15.00 17.47 -4.28
CA VAL A 388 -14.87 16.96 -5.66
C VAL A 388 -15.19 18.05 -6.67
N ASP A 389 -16.30 18.75 -6.46
CA ASP A 389 -16.83 19.79 -7.36
C ASP A 389 -17.93 20.59 -6.63
N ARG A 390 -18.41 21.68 -7.22
CA ARG A 390 -19.59 22.41 -6.77
C ARG A 390 -20.77 22.17 -7.70
N ILE A 391 -21.93 21.94 -7.11
CA ILE A 391 -23.20 21.84 -7.84
C ILE A 391 -23.75 23.26 -8.03
N VAL A 392 -24.17 23.57 -9.26
CA VAL A 392 -24.90 24.79 -9.58
C VAL A 392 -26.35 24.59 -9.14
N ASP A 393 -26.77 25.34 -8.12
CA ASP A 393 -28.10 25.22 -7.50
C ASP A 393 -28.64 26.63 -7.16
N ASP A 394 -29.34 27.23 -8.11
CA ASP A 394 -29.88 28.59 -8.01
C ASP A 394 -31.04 28.69 -6.98
N SER A 395 -31.50 27.56 -6.43
CA SER A 395 -32.54 27.53 -5.40
C SER A 395 -32.02 27.82 -3.99
N LEU A 396 -30.70 27.78 -3.79
CA LEU A 396 -30.10 27.99 -2.48
C LEU A 396 -30.04 29.49 -2.12
N PRO A 397 -30.15 29.83 -0.83
CA PRO A 397 -29.84 31.18 -0.35
C PRO A 397 -28.46 31.64 -0.80
N LYS A 398 -28.30 32.93 -1.12
CA LYS A 398 -27.03 33.50 -1.63
C LYS A 398 -25.81 33.27 -0.73
N ASN A 399 -26.03 33.08 0.57
CA ASN A 399 -24.97 32.80 1.55
C ASN A 399 -24.65 31.30 1.68
N LYS A 400 -25.23 30.44 0.85
CA LYS A 400 -25.02 28.99 0.90
C LYS A 400 -24.57 28.44 -0.44
N ILE A 401 -23.76 27.38 -0.37
CA ILE A 401 -23.30 26.64 -1.55
C ILE A 401 -23.45 25.15 -1.34
N LYS A 402 -23.59 24.41 -2.43
CA LYS A 402 -23.70 22.95 -2.42
C LYS A 402 -22.50 22.33 -3.10
N LEU A 403 -21.72 21.59 -2.33
CA LEU A 403 -20.53 20.91 -2.81
C LEU A 403 -20.80 19.41 -2.92
N LEU A 404 -20.20 18.79 -3.92
CA LEU A 404 -20.10 17.36 -4.04
C LEU A 404 -18.88 16.90 -3.24
N VAL A 405 -19.11 16.13 -2.18
CA VAL A 405 -18.06 15.65 -1.27
C VAL A 405 -17.89 14.15 -1.45
N ALA A 406 -16.65 13.70 -1.64
CA ALA A 406 -16.28 12.29 -1.66
C ALA A 406 -15.86 11.81 -0.27
N THR A 407 -16.24 10.58 0.07
CA THR A 407 -15.81 9.86 1.28
C THR A 407 -16.06 8.36 1.12
N ASN A 408 -15.72 7.51 2.09
CA ASN A 408 -16.10 6.10 2.04
C ASN A 408 -17.59 5.93 2.34
N ASN A 409 -18.20 4.87 1.80
CA ASN A 409 -19.59 4.56 2.10
C ASN A 409 -19.78 4.27 3.60
N HIS A 410 -18.87 3.56 4.26
CA HIS A 410 -18.99 3.28 5.69
C HIS A 410 -18.85 4.53 6.59
N VAL A 411 -18.19 5.60 6.12
CA VAL A 411 -18.15 6.88 6.83
C VAL A 411 -19.53 7.55 6.82
N MET A 412 -20.32 7.35 5.75
CA MET A 412 -21.69 7.87 5.66
C MET A 412 -22.74 6.86 6.13
N SER A 413 -22.35 5.59 6.26
CA SER A 413 -23.19 4.48 6.69
C SER A 413 -22.71 4.04 8.07
N TRP A 414 -22.75 4.96 9.04
CA TRP A 414 -22.47 4.67 10.45
C TRP A 414 -23.50 3.66 10.97
N SER A 415 -23.29 2.40 10.64
CA SER A 415 -24.16 1.24 10.90
C SER A 415 -24.45 1.03 12.39
N ASN A 416 -23.65 1.65 13.26
CA ASN A 416 -23.92 1.79 14.70
C ASN A 416 -25.25 2.52 14.99
N LEU A 417 -25.71 3.41 14.10
CA LEU A 417 -27.01 4.09 14.20
C LEU A 417 -28.21 3.22 13.79
N ALA A 418 -27.97 2.12 13.06
CA ALA A 418 -29.04 1.26 12.58
C ALA A 418 -29.52 0.33 13.71
N ILE A 419 -30.78 0.47 14.10
CA ILE A 419 -31.46 -0.28 15.16
C ILE A 419 -31.27 -1.79 14.94
N SER A 420 -30.61 -2.48 15.87
CA SER A 420 -30.71 -3.95 16.00
C SER A 420 -31.78 -4.30 17.03
N LYS A 421 -32.34 -5.51 16.94
CA LYS A 421 -33.38 -6.02 17.86
C LYS A 421 -33.04 -5.87 19.36
N ASP A 422 -31.75 -5.85 19.73
CA ASP A 422 -31.29 -5.54 21.08
C ASP A 422 -30.93 -4.06 21.25
N ASN A 423 -31.80 -3.30 21.94
CA ASN A 423 -31.69 -1.86 22.18
C ASN A 423 -30.62 -1.45 23.22
N LYS A 424 -29.82 -2.38 23.76
CA LYS A 424 -29.04 -2.09 24.98
C LYS A 424 -27.61 -1.57 24.75
N THR A 425 -27.11 -1.46 23.52
CA THR A 425 -25.67 -1.19 23.28
C THR A 425 -25.31 -0.31 22.06
N LYS A 426 -26.26 0.32 21.35
CA LYS A 426 -25.96 1.08 20.11
C LYS A 426 -25.98 2.60 20.27
N SER A 427 -25.10 3.26 19.51
CA SER A 427 -25.00 4.72 19.45
C SER A 427 -26.20 5.31 18.70
N ARG A 428 -26.73 6.43 19.16
CA ARG A 428 -27.79 7.20 18.50
C ARG A 428 -27.51 8.68 18.55
N TRP A 429 -28.21 9.47 17.75
CA TRP A 429 -28.19 10.93 17.90
C TRP A 429 -28.64 11.32 19.31
N PHE A 430 -28.03 12.38 19.85
CA PHE A 430 -28.51 13.01 21.08
C PHE A 430 -29.93 13.55 20.88
N SER A 431 -30.74 13.52 21.92
CA SER A 431 -31.88 14.43 22.02
C SER A 431 -31.40 15.83 22.42
N LYS A 432 -32.23 16.84 22.17
CA LYS A 432 -31.97 18.23 22.57
C LYS A 432 -31.66 18.34 24.07
N GLN A 433 -32.45 17.66 24.90
CA GLN A 433 -32.32 17.71 26.35
C GLN A 433 -31.05 16.99 26.83
N GLU A 434 -30.73 15.81 26.27
CA GLU A 434 -29.49 15.10 26.61
C GLU A 434 -28.25 15.89 26.21
N TYR A 435 -28.25 16.53 25.04
CA TYR A 435 -27.14 17.37 24.62
C TYR A 435 -26.99 18.60 25.51
N ALA A 436 -28.09 19.26 25.86
CA ALA A 436 -28.07 20.38 26.81
C ALA A 436 -27.49 19.94 28.18
N ASN A 437 -27.95 18.82 28.72
CA ASN A 437 -27.45 18.27 29.98
C ASN A 437 -25.96 17.90 29.88
N TYR A 438 -25.52 17.31 28.76
CA TYR A 438 -24.11 17.01 28.52
C TYR A 438 -23.25 18.28 28.56
N LEU A 439 -23.68 19.34 27.87
CA LEU A 439 -22.97 20.61 27.85
C LEU A 439 -22.89 21.24 29.24
N GLU A 440 -23.99 21.25 30.00
CA GLU A 440 -24.02 21.77 31.37
C GLU A 440 -23.05 21.01 32.30
N ASN A 441 -23.06 19.67 32.23
CA ASN A 441 -22.20 18.82 33.05
C ASN A 441 -20.71 18.92 32.68
N ASN A 442 -20.38 19.39 31.47
CA ASN A 442 -19.01 19.48 30.97
C ASN A 442 -18.57 20.94 30.73
N ALA A 443 -19.28 21.90 31.33
CA ALA A 443 -19.08 23.34 31.12
C ALA A 443 -17.64 23.82 31.38
N GLY A 444 -16.91 23.16 32.29
CA GLY A 444 -15.52 23.46 32.63
C GLY A 444 -14.46 22.80 31.73
N LEU A 445 -14.84 21.85 30.87
CA LEU A 445 -13.93 21.10 29.99
C LEU A 445 -14.10 21.49 28.50
N ILE A 446 -15.22 22.10 28.15
CA ILE A 446 -15.63 22.37 26.77
C ILE A 446 -15.68 23.90 26.54
N SER A 447 -14.93 24.40 25.55
CA SER A 447 -14.76 25.86 25.29
C SER A 447 -16.09 26.60 25.06
N SER A 448 -16.13 27.89 25.45
CA SER A 448 -17.29 28.81 25.37
C SER A 448 -17.99 28.91 24.01
N ASN A 449 -17.32 28.63 22.89
CA ASN A 449 -17.90 28.83 21.56
C ASN A 449 -18.88 27.71 21.14
N ILE A 450 -18.92 26.59 21.88
CA ILE A 450 -19.94 25.53 21.66
C ILE A 450 -21.31 25.97 22.21
N TYR A 451 -21.35 26.98 23.08
CA TYR A 451 -22.56 27.40 23.79
C TYR A 451 -23.59 28.11 22.90
N GLU A 452 -23.21 28.67 21.76
CA GLU A 452 -24.10 29.52 20.97
C GLU A 452 -25.05 28.74 20.04
N ASP A 453 -24.67 27.54 19.57
CA ASP A 453 -25.45 26.77 18.58
C ASP A 453 -25.91 25.43 19.15
N LYS A 454 -26.95 25.50 19.99
CA LYS A 454 -27.57 24.34 20.67
C LYS A 454 -28.26 23.35 19.72
N ASP A 455 -28.31 23.62 18.42
CA ASP A 455 -28.96 22.76 17.41
C ASP A 455 -27.95 21.90 16.62
N ARG A 456 -26.67 21.89 17.00
CA ARG A 456 -25.66 21.04 16.35
C ARG A 456 -25.87 19.54 16.58
N TYR A 457 -26.56 19.16 17.65
CA TYR A 457 -26.85 17.76 17.97
C TYR A 457 -27.69 17.03 16.92
N GLN A 458 -28.31 17.73 15.98
CA GLN A 458 -29.16 17.15 14.93
C GLN A 458 -28.54 17.22 13.54
N CYS A 459 -27.33 17.74 13.36
CA CYS A 459 -26.68 17.87 12.06
C CYS A 459 -25.39 17.04 11.95
N LEU A 460 -25.06 16.63 10.72
CA LEU A 460 -23.68 16.27 10.40
C LEU A 460 -22.82 17.52 10.56
N LEU A 461 -21.68 17.36 11.21
CA LEU A 461 -20.73 18.43 11.46
C LEU A 461 -19.49 18.26 10.59
N TRP A 462 -18.86 19.38 10.24
CA TRP A 462 -17.63 19.37 9.46
C TRP A 462 -16.65 20.42 9.97
N GLY A 463 -15.37 20.28 9.63
CA GLY A 463 -14.38 21.30 9.93
C GLY A 463 -13.01 20.96 9.39
N THR A 464 -12.07 21.88 9.56
CA THR A 464 -10.67 21.73 9.17
C THR A 464 -9.76 22.11 10.34
N ALA A 465 -8.59 21.50 10.38
CA ALA A 465 -7.56 21.86 11.36
C ALA A 465 -7.00 23.26 11.02
N PRO A 466 -6.63 24.10 12.00
CA PRO A 466 -5.81 25.25 11.70
C PRO A 466 -4.46 24.74 11.21
N LEU A 467 -4.03 25.15 10.01
CA LEU A 467 -2.76 24.72 9.43
C LEU A 467 -1.59 25.27 10.26
N LYS A 468 -0.81 24.39 10.91
CA LYS A 468 0.48 24.76 11.52
C LYS A 468 1.63 24.20 10.69
N SER A 469 2.46 25.10 10.16
CA SER A 469 3.73 24.76 9.52
C SER A 469 4.83 24.61 10.57
N PRO A 470 5.77 23.66 10.45
CA PRO A 470 5.91 22.64 9.40
C PRO A 470 5.35 21.27 9.80
N VAL A 471 4.75 20.56 8.84
CA VAL A 471 4.45 19.12 8.93
C VAL A 471 5.77 18.40 9.23
N SER A 472 6.02 18.00 10.48
CA SER A 472 7.34 17.48 10.87
C SER A 472 7.47 15.99 10.50
N ASN A 473 8.67 15.56 10.07
CA ASN A 473 9.04 14.17 9.75
C ASN A 473 8.79 13.12 10.86
N LYS A 474 8.33 13.51 12.06
CA LYS A 474 8.16 12.62 13.21
C LYS A 474 6.74 12.59 13.77
N TYR A 475 5.89 13.55 13.41
CA TYR A 475 4.58 13.69 14.02
C TYR A 475 3.52 13.87 12.95
N ASN A 476 2.63 12.89 12.86
CA ASN A 476 1.52 12.89 11.92
C ASN A 476 0.44 13.90 12.32
N SER A 477 0.44 14.45 13.55
CA SER A 477 -0.63 15.33 14.02
C SER A 477 -0.33 16.80 13.70
N LEU A 478 -0.99 17.33 12.68
CA LEU A 478 -1.28 18.76 12.60
C LEU A 478 -2.40 19.06 13.61
N SER A 479 -2.23 20.16 14.34
CA SER A 479 -3.16 20.76 15.29
C SER A 479 -4.60 20.28 15.12
N GLY A 480 -5.16 19.65 16.14
CA GLY A 480 -6.49 19.11 15.97
C GLY A 480 -7.61 20.13 16.01
N ILE A 481 -8.77 19.69 15.53
CA ILE A 481 -10.02 20.42 15.53
C ILE A 481 -10.62 20.27 16.92
N SER A 482 -11.04 21.35 17.57
CA SER A 482 -11.89 21.27 18.76
C SER A 482 -13.35 21.17 18.36
N PHE A 483 -14.21 20.65 19.24
CA PHE A 483 -15.66 20.61 19.02
C PHE A 483 -16.25 21.99 18.66
N SER A 484 -15.68 23.08 19.17
CA SER A 484 -16.14 24.46 18.90
C SER A 484 -15.97 24.87 17.45
N ASN A 485 -14.92 24.37 16.80
CA ASN A 485 -14.53 24.76 15.45
C ASN A 485 -15.26 23.96 14.37
N LEU A 486 -16.20 23.09 14.75
CA LEU A 486 -17.05 22.39 13.80
C LEU A 486 -18.21 23.27 13.34
N ALA A 487 -18.57 23.15 12.07
CA ALA A 487 -19.70 23.83 11.43
C ALA A 487 -20.76 22.81 10.97
N LYS A 488 -21.97 23.30 10.66
CA LYS A 488 -23.10 22.44 10.25
C LYS A 488 -23.06 22.15 8.75
N VAL A 489 -23.37 20.91 8.39
CA VAL A 489 -23.82 20.56 7.03
C VAL A 489 -25.34 20.68 7.01
N TYR A 490 -25.87 21.74 6.38
CA TYR A 490 -27.25 22.18 6.57
C TYR A 490 -28.32 21.22 6.05
N ASN A 491 -27.98 20.40 5.06
CA ASN A 491 -28.93 19.50 4.44
C ASN A 491 -28.90 18.10 5.06
N ILE A 492 -27.96 17.77 5.96
CA ILE A 492 -27.81 16.43 6.54
C ILE A 492 -28.10 16.47 8.04
N THR A 493 -29.25 15.94 8.43
CA THR A 493 -29.77 15.97 9.80
C THR A 493 -30.16 14.57 10.30
N SER A 494 -30.38 14.44 11.60
CA SER A 494 -30.84 13.20 12.24
C SER A 494 -32.13 12.63 11.64
N GLN A 495 -32.98 13.48 11.07
CA GLN A 495 -34.25 13.09 10.46
C GLN A 495 -34.10 12.59 9.02
N ASN A 496 -33.04 13.00 8.31
CA ASN A 496 -32.94 12.80 6.88
C ASN A 496 -31.57 12.27 6.45
N PHE A 497 -30.79 11.73 7.40
CA PHE A 497 -29.48 11.14 7.15
C PHE A 497 -29.57 9.85 6.32
N VAL A 498 -30.71 9.16 6.36
CA VAL A 498 -31.01 8.03 5.47
C VAL A 498 -31.01 8.55 4.04
N ASN A 499 -30.22 7.96 3.13
CA ASN A 499 -30.13 8.36 1.71
C ASN A 499 -29.28 9.61 1.39
N ARG A 500 -28.07 9.73 1.95
CA ARG A 500 -27.17 10.86 1.63
C ARG A 500 -26.15 10.60 0.54
N ALA A 501 -25.84 9.34 0.24
CA ALA A 501 -25.06 9.04 -0.93
C ALA A 501 -25.89 9.32 -2.19
N TRP A 502 -25.50 10.35 -2.95
CA TRP A 502 -26.06 10.61 -4.29
C TRP A 502 -25.53 9.59 -5.30
N TYR A 503 -24.28 9.15 -5.13
CA TYR A 503 -23.66 8.14 -5.98
C TYR A 503 -22.87 7.14 -5.15
N LEU A 504 -23.06 5.86 -5.48
CA LEU A 504 -22.31 4.70 -5.02
C LEU A 504 -21.97 3.85 -6.25
N PRO A 505 -20.70 3.50 -6.49
CA PRO A 505 -20.31 2.68 -7.63
C PRO A 505 -21.06 1.35 -7.63
N GLN A 506 -21.65 0.99 -8.78
CA GLN A 506 -22.25 -0.32 -8.98
C GLN A 506 -21.26 -1.20 -9.74
N LEU A 507 -20.67 -2.16 -9.05
CA LEU A 507 -19.72 -3.11 -9.61
C LEU A 507 -20.31 -4.51 -9.64
N SER A 508 -19.91 -5.28 -10.63
CA SER A 508 -20.10 -6.73 -10.67
C SER A 508 -18.75 -7.40 -10.85
N ALA A 509 -18.55 -8.54 -10.19
CA ALA A 509 -17.31 -9.31 -10.22
C ALA A 509 -17.59 -10.75 -10.61
N ASN A 510 -16.81 -11.30 -11.52
CA ASN A 510 -16.78 -12.72 -11.84
C ASN A 510 -15.52 -13.37 -11.26
N GLY A 511 -15.49 -14.69 -11.14
CA GLY A 511 -14.25 -15.37 -10.75
C GLY A 511 -13.94 -15.25 -9.27
N ILE A 512 -14.97 -15.34 -8.43
CA ILE A 512 -14.83 -15.29 -6.97
C ILE A 512 -15.12 -16.64 -6.33
N LYS A 513 -14.44 -16.89 -5.21
CA LYS A 513 -14.80 -17.87 -4.22
C LYS A 513 -15.54 -17.18 -3.08
N ILE A 514 -16.48 -17.89 -2.48
CA ILE A 514 -17.29 -17.37 -1.39
C ILE A 514 -17.20 -18.37 -0.25
N ASN A 515 -16.95 -17.88 0.96
CA ASN A 515 -17.05 -18.69 2.17
C ASN A 515 -18.43 -19.36 2.25
N GLU A 516 -18.46 -20.66 2.51
CA GLU A 516 -19.69 -21.47 2.64
C GLU A 516 -20.68 -20.86 3.64
N GLU A 517 -20.18 -20.24 4.71
CA GLU A 517 -20.98 -19.56 5.75
C GLU A 517 -21.72 -18.32 5.23
N LEU A 518 -21.26 -17.76 4.10
CA LEU A 518 -21.85 -16.58 3.49
C LEU A 518 -22.80 -16.93 2.34
N LYS A 519 -23.03 -18.22 2.04
CA LYS A 519 -23.91 -18.67 0.93
C LYS A 519 -25.30 -18.03 0.93
N THR A 520 -25.85 -17.65 2.09
CA THR A 520 -27.15 -16.98 2.23
C THR A 520 -27.18 -15.55 1.63
N TRP A 521 -26.04 -14.98 1.24
CA TRP A 521 -25.90 -13.59 0.82
C TRP A 521 -25.66 -13.44 -0.70
N TYR A 522 -25.84 -14.49 -1.51
CA TYR A 522 -25.48 -14.50 -2.93
C TYR A 522 -26.43 -15.32 -3.83
N GLN A 523 -26.50 -14.96 -5.11
CA GLN A 523 -27.06 -15.80 -6.17
C GLN A 523 -25.97 -16.74 -6.72
N VAL A 524 -26.19 -18.05 -6.62
CA VAL A 524 -25.25 -19.08 -7.10
C VAL A 524 -25.64 -19.50 -8.51
N ASN A 525 -24.77 -19.26 -9.50
CA ASN A 525 -24.87 -19.84 -10.82
C ASN A 525 -23.71 -20.82 -11.03
N GLN A 526 -24.01 -22.13 -10.98
CA GLN A 526 -23.17 -23.29 -11.33
C GLN A 526 -21.77 -23.42 -10.65
N GLU A 527 -21.17 -24.60 -10.80
CA GLU A 527 -20.11 -25.18 -9.97
C GLU A 527 -18.83 -24.33 -9.82
N GLY A 528 -18.43 -24.06 -8.57
CA GLY A 528 -17.08 -23.61 -8.19
C GLY A 528 -16.77 -22.12 -8.35
N ILE A 529 -17.08 -21.51 -9.50
CA ILE A 529 -16.79 -20.10 -9.79
C ILE A 529 -18.07 -19.27 -9.66
N LYS A 530 -18.10 -18.33 -8.70
CA LYS A 530 -19.28 -17.50 -8.45
C LYS A 530 -19.11 -16.10 -9.05
N SER A 531 -20.22 -15.36 -9.09
CA SER A 531 -20.25 -13.94 -9.47
C SER A 531 -21.00 -13.13 -8.42
N ILE A 532 -20.65 -11.86 -8.27
CA ILE A 532 -21.35 -10.86 -7.45
C ILE A 532 -21.90 -9.78 -8.36
N LYS A 533 -23.15 -9.39 -8.13
CA LYS A 533 -23.82 -8.30 -8.87
C LYS A 533 -24.04 -7.02 -8.05
N ASN A 534 -23.97 -7.11 -6.72
CA ASN A 534 -24.09 -6.00 -5.77
C ASN A 534 -22.71 -5.61 -5.19
N GLY A 535 -21.71 -5.62 -6.06
CA GLY A 535 -20.39 -5.11 -5.74
C GLY A 535 -20.41 -3.59 -5.69
N THR A 536 -19.53 -3.03 -4.90
CA THR A 536 -19.25 -1.60 -4.84
C THR A 536 -17.77 -1.39 -4.60
N LEU A 537 -17.36 -0.14 -4.73
CA LEU A 537 -16.14 0.36 -4.13
C LEU A 537 -16.60 1.11 -2.88
N ASP A 538 -15.92 0.92 -1.74
CA ASP A 538 -16.27 1.66 -0.51
C ASP A 538 -16.07 3.17 -0.68
N PHE A 539 -17.00 3.84 -1.36
CA PHE A 539 -16.91 5.20 -1.82
C PHE A 539 -18.32 5.71 -2.04
N ALA A 540 -18.55 6.94 -1.61
CA ALA A 540 -19.79 7.66 -1.80
C ALA A 540 -19.51 9.09 -2.21
N LEU A 541 -20.36 9.63 -3.08
CA LEU A 541 -20.47 11.06 -3.30
C LEU A 541 -21.72 11.59 -2.61
N VAL A 542 -21.55 12.63 -1.81
CA VAL A 542 -22.57 13.21 -0.96
C VAL A 542 -22.70 14.71 -1.27
N PRO A 543 -23.86 15.18 -1.72
CA PRO A 543 -24.13 16.61 -1.85
C PRO A 543 -24.29 17.22 -0.45
N MET A 544 -23.46 18.19 -0.11
CA MET A 544 -23.45 18.86 1.19
C MET A 544 -23.65 20.36 1.02
N VAL A 545 -24.51 20.96 1.83
CA VAL A 545 -24.80 22.40 1.83
C VAL A 545 -24.03 23.09 2.96
N PHE A 546 -23.24 24.08 2.61
CA PHE A 546 -22.34 24.83 3.49
C PHE A 546 -22.72 26.32 3.51
N ASP A 547 -22.48 26.99 4.64
CA ASP A 547 -22.50 28.46 4.71
C ASP A 547 -21.17 29.01 4.15
N ILE A 548 -21.26 30.09 3.38
CA ILE A 548 -20.09 30.74 2.79
C ILE A 548 -19.16 31.33 3.88
N GLU A 549 -19.69 31.82 5.00
CA GLU A 549 -18.84 32.34 6.08
C GLU A 549 -18.06 31.21 6.78
N ASP A 550 -18.66 30.02 6.93
CA ASP A 550 -17.93 28.84 7.42
C ASP A 550 -16.81 28.42 6.44
N ILE A 551 -17.06 28.49 5.13
CA ILE A 551 -16.06 28.22 4.09
C ILE A 551 -14.91 29.23 4.16
N LYS A 552 -15.21 30.51 4.37
CA LYS A 552 -14.20 31.57 4.51
C LYS A 552 -13.27 31.32 5.68
N GLU A 553 -13.82 30.90 6.82
CA GLU A 553 -13.05 30.60 8.02
C GLU A 553 -12.24 29.29 7.88
N LYS A 554 -12.88 28.22 7.41
CA LYS A 554 -12.35 26.85 7.52
C LYS A 554 -11.64 26.38 6.24
N LEU A 555 -12.00 26.91 5.08
CA LEU A 555 -11.37 26.61 3.78
C LEU A 555 -10.96 27.91 3.06
N PRO A 556 -10.07 28.73 3.66
CA PRO A 556 -9.74 30.05 3.13
C PRO A 556 -9.11 30.00 1.73
N ASN A 557 -8.39 28.93 1.40
CA ASN A 557 -7.82 28.74 0.06
C ASN A 557 -8.89 28.45 -1.01
N TYR A 558 -9.98 27.78 -0.64
CA TYR A 558 -11.13 27.62 -1.53
C TYR A 558 -11.93 28.92 -1.65
N TYR A 559 -12.17 29.61 -0.53
CA TYR A 559 -12.90 30.87 -0.54
C TYR A 559 -12.28 31.93 -1.47
N LYS A 560 -10.94 32.02 -1.54
CA LYS A 560 -10.22 32.94 -2.46
C LYS A 560 -10.59 32.76 -3.93
N VAL A 561 -10.98 31.55 -4.35
CA VAL A 561 -11.32 31.24 -5.74
C VAL A 561 -12.82 31.07 -5.95
N LEU A 562 -13.63 31.12 -4.89
CA LEU A 562 -15.07 30.95 -4.94
C LEU A 562 -15.72 32.06 -5.78
N ASN A 563 -16.61 31.69 -6.70
CA ASN A 563 -17.25 32.54 -7.70
C ASN A 563 -16.27 33.28 -8.62
N THR A 564 -15.07 32.75 -8.82
CA THR A 564 -14.09 33.28 -9.78
C THR A 564 -13.93 32.36 -10.99
N LYS A 565 -13.31 32.85 -12.05
CA LYS A 565 -12.96 32.03 -13.23
C LYS A 565 -12.03 30.84 -12.90
N ASP A 566 -11.33 30.90 -11.77
CA ASP A 566 -10.34 29.91 -11.37
C ASP A 566 -10.94 28.81 -10.46
N GLU A 567 -12.21 28.92 -10.07
CA GLU A 567 -12.91 27.96 -9.18
C GLU A 567 -12.85 26.53 -9.73
N ALA A 568 -13.14 26.34 -11.01
CA ALA A 568 -13.13 25.02 -11.66
C ALA A 568 -11.74 24.34 -11.66
N ASN A 569 -10.66 25.14 -11.64
CA ASN A 569 -9.28 24.64 -11.59
C ASN A 569 -8.89 24.19 -10.19
N TRP A 570 -9.51 24.76 -9.15
CA TRP A 570 -9.24 24.40 -7.77
C TRP A 570 -9.75 22.99 -7.43
N TYR A 571 -10.93 22.64 -7.93
CA TYR A 571 -11.50 21.31 -7.74
C TYR A 571 -10.61 20.23 -8.35
N ILE A 572 -10.44 19.14 -7.63
CA ILE A 572 -9.70 17.98 -8.15
C ILE A 572 -10.55 17.11 -9.08
N GLY A 573 -11.89 17.16 -8.95
CA GLY A 573 -12.77 16.23 -9.64
C GLY A 573 -12.54 14.79 -9.18
N LEU A 574 -12.56 13.85 -10.13
CA LEU A 574 -12.42 12.40 -9.85
C LEU A 574 -11.20 11.81 -10.56
N GLY A 575 -10.10 12.57 -10.62
CA GLY A 575 -8.87 12.08 -11.23
C GLY A 575 -8.99 11.92 -12.74
N ASN A 576 -8.22 11.01 -13.34
CA ASN A 576 -8.28 10.69 -14.77
C ASN A 576 -8.78 9.25 -14.99
N SER A 577 -9.18 8.92 -16.21
CA SER A 577 -9.68 7.59 -16.60
C SER A 577 -8.57 6.57 -16.88
N LYS A 578 -7.35 6.80 -16.36
CA LYS A 578 -6.21 5.91 -16.59
C LYS A 578 -5.95 5.04 -15.38
N LYS A 579 -5.42 3.85 -15.66
CA LYS A 579 -5.39 2.71 -14.74
C LYS A 579 -4.56 2.80 -13.44
N TYR A 580 -3.97 3.87 -12.93
CA TYR A 580 -2.82 3.80 -12.00
C TYR A 580 -1.65 2.81 -12.32
N LEU A 581 -0.42 3.23 -12.03
CA LEU A 581 0.80 2.43 -12.22
C LEU A 581 1.53 2.26 -10.89
N PRO A 582 1.92 1.04 -10.49
CA PRO A 582 2.51 0.79 -9.18
C PRO A 582 3.88 1.44 -8.97
N GLN A 583 4.56 1.88 -10.02
CA GLN A 583 5.83 2.59 -9.96
C GLN A 583 5.70 4.07 -9.55
N LEU A 584 4.48 4.61 -9.56
CA LEU A 584 4.22 5.97 -9.11
C LEU A 584 4.24 6.03 -7.58
N GLN A 585 4.65 7.17 -7.06
CA GLN A 585 4.64 7.44 -5.63
C GLN A 585 3.27 7.99 -5.24
N LEU A 586 2.74 7.54 -4.10
CA LEU A 586 1.46 8.03 -3.57
C LEU A 586 1.63 8.92 -2.36
N PHE A 587 0.74 9.89 -2.28
CA PHE A 587 0.50 10.73 -1.12
C PHE A 587 -0.96 10.58 -0.71
N SER A 588 -1.17 10.39 0.59
CA SER A 588 -2.50 10.28 1.17
C SER A 588 -2.65 11.25 2.33
N GLY A 589 -3.87 11.71 2.62
CA GLY A 589 -4.09 12.59 3.76
C GLY A 589 -5.55 12.80 4.13
N GLY A 590 -5.79 13.03 5.42
CA GLY A 590 -7.13 13.19 5.97
C GLY A 590 -7.14 13.39 7.49
N TYR A 591 -8.32 13.25 8.08
CA TYR A 591 -8.64 13.47 9.49
C TYR A 591 -8.98 12.16 10.22
N PRO A 592 -7.99 11.37 10.65
CA PRO A 592 -8.23 10.28 11.58
C PRO A 592 -8.82 10.75 12.91
N GLY A 593 -9.68 9.89 13.47
CA GLY A 593 -10.22 10.06 14.80
C GLY A 593 -9.16 9.92 15.87
N ASP A 594 -9.15 10.83 16.85
CA ASP A 594 -8.34 10.66 18.06
C ASP A 594 -9.11 9.73 19.03
N ARG A 595 -8.44 8.69 19.55
CA ARG A 595 -9.03 7.79 20.56
C ARG A 595 -9.01 8.40 21.96
N ASN A 596 -8.26 9.48 22.16
CA ASN A 596 -8.09 10.12 23.46
C ASN A 596 -8.70 11.54 23.47
N PHE A 597 -9.98 11.64 23.83
CA PHE A 597 -10.72 12.89 24.08
C PHE A 597 -10.12 13.79 25.18
N ASN A 598 -9.01 13.37 25.81
CA ASN A 598 -8.29 14.17 26.81
C ASN A 598 -7.37 15.22 26.18
N SER A 599 -7.15 15.18 24.85
CA SER A 599 -6.55 16.30 24.14
C SER A 599 -7.64 17.30 23.76
N SER A 600 -7.34 18.60 23.70
CA SER A 600 -8.29 19.64 23.26
C SER A 600 -8.74 19.50 21.78
N ALA A 601 -8.28 18.44 21.12
CA ALA A 601 -8.48 18.09 19.73
C ALA A 601 -9.27 16.78 19.61
N ILE A 602 -10.34 16.79 18.83
CA ILE A 602 -11.20 15.61 18.59
C ILE A 602 -10.82 14.83 17.34
N VAL A 603 -10.19 15.49 16.36
CA VAL A 603 -9.60 14.90 15.17
C VAL A 603 -8.34 15.68 14.81
N SER A 604 -7.36 15.03 14.19
CA SER A 604 -6.12 15.68 13.73
C SER A 604 -5.91 15.39 12.26
N TRP A 605 -5.39 16.35 11.49
CA TRP A 605 -5.03 16.05 10.12
C TRP A 605 -3.70 15.28 10.09
N ARG A 606 -3.66 14.20 9.32
CA ARG A 606 -2.47 13.38 9.07
C ARG A 606 -2.24 13.24 7.58
N GLY A 607 -0.97 13.22 7.19
CA GLY A 607 -0.51 12.90 5.84
C GLY A 607 0.37 11.67 5.87
N SER A 608 0.34 10.89 4.79
CA SER A 608 1.25 9.78 4.55
C SER A 608 1.82 9.84 3.14
N LYS A 609 3.11 9.49 3.02
CA LYS A 609 3.80 9.27 1.75
C LYS A 609 4.18 7.80 1.70
N SER A 610 3.99 7.14 0.57
CA SER A 610 4.36 5.73 0.39
C SER A 610 5.30 5.55 -0.81
N TYR A 611 6.19 4.56 -0.73
CA TYR A 611 7.00 4.10 -1.86
C TYR A 611 6.55 2.71 -2.29
N GLY A 612 6.58 2.47 -3.60
CA GLY A 612 6.16 1.22 -4.17
C GLY A 612 4.68 0.93 -3.91
N SER A 613 4.08 0.14 -4.77
CA SER A 613 2.70 -0.28 -4.59
C SER A 613 2.49 -1.63 -5.20
N LEU A 614 1.64 -2.43 -4.57
CA LEU A 614 1.04 -3.59 -5.20
C LEU A 614 -0.38 -3.21 -5.62
N ILE A 615 -0.70 -3.45 -6.88
CA ILE A 615 -2.08 -3.40 -7.37
C ILE A 615 -2.67 -4.79 -7.22
N GLN A 616 -3.62 -4.89 -6.29
CA GLN A 616 -4.51 -6.02 -6.19
C GLN A 616 -5.74 -5.75 -7.07
N ALA A 617 -5.91 -6.56 -8.11
CA ALA A 617 -6.94 -6.36 -9.11
C ALA A 617 -8.37 -6.28 -8.51
N PHE A 618 -8.71 -7.20 -7.62
CA PHE A 618 -9.79 -7.14 -6.63
C PHE A 618 -9.70 -8.38 -5.72
N ASP A 619 -10.53 -8.44 -4.69
CA ASP A 619 -10.58 -9.62 -3.81
C ASP A 619 -11.34 -10.77 -4.46
N ARG A 620 -10.64 -11.89 -4.67
CA ARG A 620 -11.22 -13.07 -5.31
C ARG A 620 -11.81 -14.06 -4.32
N GLU A 621 -11.59 -13.88 -3.03
CA GLU A 621 -12.38 -14.56 -2.00
C GLU A 621 -13.13 -13.52 -1.19
N ILE A 622 -14.42 -13.73 -1.07
CA ILE A 622 -15.27 -12.78 -0.35
C ILE A 622 -15.50 -13.32 1.04
N GLU A 623 -14.92 -12.60 2.00
CA GLU A 623 -15.00 -12.85 3.44
C GLU A 623 -15.92 -11.81 4.11
N ASN A 624 -16.18 -11.98 5.42
CA ASN A 624 -17.06 -11.07 6.18
C ASN A 624 -16.57 -9.62 6.15
N GLU A 625 -15.25 -9.43 6.14
CA GLU A 625 -14.53 -8.16 6.11
C GLU A 625 -14.75 -7.40 4.79
N SER A 626 -15.15 -8.11 3.74
CA SER A 626 -15.48 -7.53 2.44
C SER A 626 -16.91 -6.97 2.38
N ILE A 627 -17.72 -7.21 3.41
CA ILE A 627 -19.12 -6.81 3.46
C ILE A 627 -19.23 -5.41 4.08
N LEU A 628 -19.84 -4.50 3.32
CA LEU A 628 -20.15 -3.14 3.74
C LEU A 628 -21.64 -3.03 4.04
N ASP A 629 -21.94 -2.46 5.21
CA ASP A 629 -23.29 -2.03 5.55
C ASP A 629 -23.64 -0.75 4.80
N TYR A 630 -24.80 -0.73 4.15
CA TYR A 630 -25.36 0.45 3.52
C TYR A 630 -26.80 0.70 3.96
N TYR A 631 -27.04 1.80 4.66
CA TYR A 631 -28.39 2.20 5.05
C TYR A 631 -29.02 3.12 4.00
N GLY A 632 -30.03 2.61 3.28
CA GLY A 632 -30.67 3.29 2.15
C GLY A 632 -32.20 3.19 2.16
N PRO A 633 -32.91 3.99 1.35
CA PRO A 633 -34.38 4.04 1.36
C PRO A 633 -35.04 2.88 0.60
N LYS A 634 -34.26 2.15 -0.20
CA LYS A 634 -34.71 1.02 -1.01
C LYS A 634 -33.88 -0.21 -0.68
N GLN A 635 -34.55 -1.35 -0.71
CA GLN A 635 -33.90 -2.65 -0.71
C GLN A 635 -33.13 -2.83 -2.02
N ILE A 636 -31.88 -3.26 -1.91
CA ILE A 636 -31.05 -3.69 -3.04
C ILE A 636 -31.10 -5.23 -3.03
N ASN A 637 -31.39 -5.84 -4.19
CA ASN A 637 -31.66 -7.27 -4.34
C ASN A 637 -30.55 -8.16 -3.77
N ASN A 638 -30.68 -8.54 -2.50
CA ASN A 638 -29.92 -9.60 -1.86
C ASN A 638 -30.83 -10.38 -0.92
N ILE A 639 -30.75 -11.72 -0.93
CA ILE A 639 -31.80 -12.61 -0.44
C ILE A 639 -32.00 -12.52 1.09
N ASP A 640 -30.94 -12.30 1.89
CA ASP A 640 -31.05 -12.33 3.37
C ASP A 640 -30.33 -11.19 4.14
N GLY A 641 -29.90 -10.13 3.46
CA GLY A 641 -29.20 -8.99 4.11
C GLY A 641 -30.10 -7.92 4.73
N TYR A 642 -31.42 -8.12 4.74
CA TYR A 642 -32.41 -7.05 4.90
C TYR A 642 -33.04 -7.03 6.30
N GLN A 643 -32.93 -5.87 6.95
CA GLN A 643 -33.85 -5.48 8.01
C GLN A 643 -34.40 -4.10 7.67
N LYS A 644 -35.73 -3.96 7.64
CA LYS A 644 -36.37 -2.65 7.68
C LYS A 644 -36.03 -2.05 9.05
N VAL A 645 -35.27 -0.97 9.03
CA VAL A 645 -34.82 -0.24 10.23
C VAL A 645 -35.41 1.15 10.11
N GLY A 646 -36.28 1.56 11.03
CA GLY A 646 -36.98 2.85 10.92
C GLY A 646 -37.68 3.03 9.57
N GLU A 647 -37.28 4.09 8.84
CA GLU A 647 -37.79 4.45 7.51
C GLU A 647 -36.97 3.90 6.33
N GLY A 648 -35.90 3.13 6.59
CA GLY A 648 -34.99 2.62 5.56
C GLY A 648 -34.70 1.12 5.62
N TYR A 649 -33.76 0.69 4.79
CA TYR A 649 -33.28 -0.67 4.62
C TYR A 649 -31.78 -0.71 4.92
N LEU A 650 -31.37 -1.61 5.80
CA LEU A 650 -29.97 -2.01 5.90
C LEU A 650 -29.67 -2.98 4.74
N ASN A 651 -28.81 -2.57 3.83
CA ASN A 651 -28.34 -3.35 2.70
C ASN A 651 -26.90 -3.83 2.95
N LYS A 652 -26.53 -4.91 2.27
CA LYS A 652 -25.19 -5.49 2.30
C LYS A 652 -24.58 -5.39 0.90
N LEU A 653 -23.46 -4.67 0.80
CA LEU A 653 -22.70 -4.48 -0.43
C LEU A 653 -21.32 -5.13 -0.28
N PHE A 654 -20.69 -5.51 -1.39
CA PHE A 654 -19.37 -6.14 -1.36
C PHE A 654 -18.29 -5.21 -1.90
N ASN A 655 -17.24 -4.97 -1.11
CA ASN A 655 -16.10 -4.14 -1.52
C ASN A 655 -15.17 -4.91 -2.49
N VAL A 656 -15.53 -4.94 -3.77
CA VAL A 656 -14.85 -5.69 -4.85
C VAL A 656 -14.09 -4.78 -5.82
N GLY A 657 -13.80 -3.55 -5.41
CA GLY A 657 -12.95 -2.64 -6.19
C GLY A 657 -11.50 -3.09 -6.26
N THR A 658 -10.77 -2.55 -7.24
CA THR A 658 -9.30 -2.69 -7.28
C THR A 658 -8.67 -1.96 -6.10
N ARG A 659 -7.68 -2.59 -5.47
CA ARG A 659 -6.96 -2.05 -4.32
C ARG A 659 -5.52 -1.76 -4.68
N VAL A 660 -5.01 -0.65 -4.16
CA VAL A 660 -3.58 -0.36 -4.07
C VAL A 660 -3.15 -0.62 -2.63
N ILE A 661 -2.10 -1.41 -2.48
CA ILE A 661 -1.50 -1.75 -1.18
C ILE A 661 -0.11 -1.15 -1.16
N THR A 662 0.19 -0.34 -0.15
CA THR A 662 1.45 0.40 -0.07
C THR A 662 2.12 0.25 1.28
N SER A 663 3.46 0.31 1.29
CA SER A 663 4.27 0.49 2.50
C SER A 663 4.47 1.98 2.76
N ASP A 664 4.27 2.42 3.99
CA ASP A 664 4.56 3.80 4.40
C ASP A 664 6.07 4.13 4.33
N GLU A 665 6.36 5.30 3.77
CA GLU A 665 7.66 5.99 3.79
C GLU A 665 7.70 7.01 4.92
N ILE A 666 6.61 7.75 5.06
CA ILE A 666 6.47 8.84 6.01
C ILE A 666 5.05 8.76 6.55
N GLY A 667 4.93 8.47 7.84
CA GLY A 667 3.67 8.55 8.58
C GLY A 667 2.65 7.47 8.23
N ASP A 668 1.77 7.21 9.19
CA ASP A 668 0.56 6.42 9.02
C ASP A 668 -0.64 7.33 9.32
N LEU A 669 -1.67 7.21 8.49
CA LEU A 669 -2.92 7.92 8.71
C LEU A 669 -3.65 7.39 9.96
N GLY A 670 -3.44 6.13 10.36
CA GLY A 670 -4.01 5.55 11.57
C GLY A 670 -5.51 5.30 11.49
N SER A 671 -6.09 4.86 12.61
CA SER A 671 -7.52 4.52 12.72
C SER A 671 -8.42 5.75 12.52
N GLY A 672 -9.53 5.60 11.79
CA GLY A 672 -10.46 6.69 11.47
C GLY A 672 -10.06 7.53 10.26
N SER A 673 -8.95 7.21 9.60
CA SER A 673 -8.50 7.87 8.36
C SER A 673 -9.31 7.51 7.11
N SER A 674 -10.34 6.68 7.26
CA SER A 674 -11.29 6.36 6.21
C SER A 674 -11.80 7.62 5.52
N GLY A 675 -11.81 7.57 4.19
CA GLY A 675 -12.19 8.68 3.34
C GLY A 675 -11.07 9.68 3.16
N SER A 676 -9.82 9.29 3.42
CA SER A 676 -8.65 10.09 3.05
C SER A 676 -8.42 10.03 1.55
N MET A 677 -7.99 11.17 1.02
CA MET A 677 -7.73 11.36 -0.39
C MET A 677 -6.37 10.75 -0.77
N ILE A 678 -6.28 10.07 -1.92
CA ILE A 678 -5.03 9.48 -2.42
C ILE A 678 -4.67 10.07 -3.79
N ILE A 679 -3.50 10.70 -3.89
CA ILE A 679 -2.96 11.23 -5.13
C ILE A 679 -1.62 10.58 -5.50
N ASP A 680 -1.29 10.58 -6.78
CA ASP A 680 0.07 10.32 -7.22
C ASP A 680 0.96 11.58 -7.11
N SER A 681 2.27 11.40 -7.32
CA SER A 681 3.29 12.45 -7.35
C SER A 681 3.17 13.43 -8.52
N ASN A 682 2.16 13.30 -9.39
CA ASN A 682 1.75 14.31 -10.39
C ASN A 682 0.42 14.99 -10.03
N PHE A 683 -0.05 14.86 -8.79
CA PHE A 683 -1.32 15.41 -8.30
C PHE A 683 -2.58 14.81 -8.94
N ASN A 684 -2.48 13.65 -9.59
CA ASN A 684 -3.66 12.94 -10.05
C ASN A 684 -4.33 12.24 -8.86
N LEU A 685 -5.63 12.46 -8.68
CA LEU A 685 -6.44 11.62 -7.78
C LEU A 685 -6.54 10.21 -8.36
N VAL A 686 -6.16 9.21 -7.58
CA VAL A 686 -6.14 7.81 -8.04
C VAL A 686 -7.13 6.93 -7.27
N GLY A 687 -7.51 7.33 -6.07
CA GLY A 687 -8.38 6.52 -5.22
C GLY A 687 -8.71 7.15 -3.88
N ILE A 688 -9.23 6.30 -3.01
CA ILE A 688 -9.70 6.62 -1.66
C ILE A 688 -9.09 5.66 -0.65
N HIS A 689 -8.57 6.18 0.45
CA HIS A 689 -8.07 5.34 1.54
C HIS A 689 -9.20 4.57 2.18
N PHE A 690 -9.00 3.27 2.36
CA PHE A 690 -9.97 2.33 2.89
C PHE A 690 -9.57 1.85 4.29
N ALA A 691 -8.32 1.41 4.46
CA ALA A 691 -7.87 0.85 5.73
C ALA A 691 -6.35 1.00 5.93
N SER A 692 -5.94 1.17 7.19
CA SER A 692 -4.56 0.92 7.62
C SER A 692 -4.50 -0.47 8.27
N LEU A 693 -3.57 -1.31 7.79
CA LEU A 693 -3.30 -2.63 8.33
C LEU A 693 -2.02 -2.57 9.18
N ASN A 694 -2.08 -3.18 10.35
CA ASN A 694 -0.93 -3.32 11.23
C ASN A 694 0.11 -4.24 10.57
N SER A 695 1.33 -3.73 10.43
CA SER A 695 2.46 -4.35 9.71
C SER A 695 2.72 -5.81 10.04
N ARG A 696 2.46 -6.21 11.30
CA ARG A 696 2.74 -7.56 11.81
C ARG A 696 1.86 -8.66 11.23
N ALA A 697 0.63 -8.36 10.82
CA ALA A 697 -0.26 -9.35 10.20
C ALA A 697 0.15 -9.67 8.75
N TYR A 698 1.10 -8.92 8.20
CA TYR A 698 1.51 -9.02 6.80
C TYR A 698 3.03 -8.84 6.59
N GLY A 699 3.84 -9.02 7.65
CA GLY A 699 5.31 -9.16 7.57
C GLY A 699 6.06 -8.02 6.90
N ALA A 700 5.41 -6.88 6.70
CA ALA A 700 6.06 -5.66 6.26
C ALA A 700 6.84 -5.04 7.43
N PRO A 701 7.98 -4.38 7.18
CA PRO A 701 8.72 -3.71 8.24
C PRO A 701 7.93 -2.54 8.85
N ASN A 702 6.95 -2.00 8.12
CA ASN A 702 6.11 -0.87 8.52
C ASN A 702 4.62 -1.08 8.16
N ASP A 703 3.72 -0.23 8.65
CA ASP A 703 2.27 -0.37 8.47
C ASP A 703 1.86 -0.23 7.00
N SER A 704 0.81 -0.96 6.59
CA SER A 704 0.34 -0.92 5.21
C SER A 704 -0.94 -0.16 5.05
N MET A 705 -1.00 0.64 4.00
CA MET A 705 -2.19 1.39 3.64
C MET A 705 -2.85 0.73 2.43
N ILE A 706 -4.17 0.56 2.52
CA ILE A 706 -5.00 0.07 1.44
C ILE A 706 -5.85 1.24 0.94
N GLY A 707 -5.70 1.54 -0.34
CA GLY A 707 -6.58 2.44 -1.08
C GLY A 707 -7.44 1.67 -2.09
N ASN A 708 -8.70 2.02 -2.23
CA ASN A 708 -9.51 1.59 -3.37
C ASN A 708 -9.26 2.54 -4.56
N LEU A 709 -8.93 2.00 -5.73
CA LEU A 709 -8.65 2.77 -6.95
C LEU A 709 -9.93 3.09 -7.73
N PHE A 710 -10.00 4.29 -8.30
CA PHE A 710 -11.18 4.74 -9.07
C PHE A 710 -11.29 4.18 -10.49
N VAL A 711 -10.23 3.54 -10.97
CA VAL A 711 -10.23 2.83 -12.25
C VAL A 711 -9.87 1.38 -11.97
N ALA A 712 -10.78 0.47 -12.32
CA ALA A 712 -10.58 -0.95 -12.15
C ALA A 712 -9.42 -1.45 -13.01
N GLN A 713 -8.62 -2.37 -12.45
CA GLN A 713 -7.50 -2.97 -13.18
C GLN A 713 -7.77 -4.39 -13.68
N SER A 714 -8.81 -5.06 -13.17
CA SER A 714 -9.23 -6.39 -13.64
C SER A 714 -10.20 -6.33 -14.82
N GLN A 715 -10.13 -7.34 -15.70
CA GLN A 715 -11.11 -7.59 -16.74
C GLN A 715 -12.35 -8.36 -16.26
N ASP A 716 -12.29 -8.94 -15.05
CA ASP A 716 -13.40 -9.70 -14.46
C ASP A 716 -14.36 -8.80 -13.65
N LEU A 717 -14.05 -7.49 -13.60
CA LEU A 717 -14.93 -6.46 -13.07
C LEU A 717 -15.73 -5.78 -14.20
N SER A 718 -16.98 -5.45 -13.92
CA SER A 718 -17.87 -4.73 -14.83
C SER A 718 -18.78 -3.75 -14.07
N GLY A 719 -19.52 -2.90 -14.78
CA GLY A 719 -20.31 -1.82 -14.21
C GLY A 719 -19.55 -0.50 -14.19
N ASP A 720 -19.55 0.20 -13.05
CA ASP A 720 -18.89 1.50 -12.85
C ASP A 720 -17.36 1.36 -12.64
N ILE A 721 -16.69 0.66 -13.57
CA ILE A 721 -15.24 0.36 -13.53
C ILE A 721 -14.34 1.59 -13.72
N ASP A 722 -14.92 2.70 -14.19
CA ASP A 722 -14.33 4.04 -14.18
C ASP A 722 -15.31 4.97 -13.47
N VAL A 723 -14.99 5.30 -12.21
CA VAL A 723 -15.85 6.11 -11.35
C VAL A 723 -16.08 7.51 -11.93
N ARG A 724 -15.07 8.12 -12.56
CA ARG A 724 -15.21 9.46 -13.16
C ARG A 724 -16.20 9.43 -14.31
N ALA A 725 -16.06 8.47 -15.22
CA ALA A 725 -16.94 8.34 -16.37
C ALA A 725 -18.40 8.06 -15.94
N ALA A 726 -18.59 7.18 -14.96
CA ALA A 726 -19.90 6.85 -14.41
C ALA A 726 -20.58 8.06 -13.74
N VAL A 727 -19.83 8.85 -12.97
CA VAL A 727 -20.34 10.07 -12.31
C VAL A 727 -20.74 11.13 -13.34
N ILE A 728 -19.90 11.40 -14.35
CA ILE A 728 -20.24 12.35 -15.42
C ILE A 728 -21.50 11.91 -16.17
N LYS A 729 -21.62 10.61 -16.45
CA LYS A 729 -22.82 10.04 -17.09
C LYS A 729 -24.07 10.28 -16.23
N LYS A 730 -23.99 10.07 -14.91
CA LYS A 730 -25.10 10.30 -13.99
C LYS A 730 -25.45 11.79 -13.87
N LEU A 731 -24.47 12.69 -13.74
CA LEU A 731 -24.68 14.14 -13.72
C LEU A 731 -25.48 14.60 -14.94
N LYS A 732 -25.09 14.14 -16.13
CA LYS A 732 -25.79 14.46 -17.39
C LYS A 732 -27.21 13.89 -17.43
N ALA A 733 -27.38 12.63 -17.02
CA ALA A 733 -28.69 11.99 -17.01
C ALA A 733 -29.69 12.69 -16.07
N GLU A 734 -29.20 13.26 -14.97
CA GLU A 734 -30.02 13.97 -13.97
C GLU A 734 -30.08 15.49 -14.19
N ASN A 735 -29.48 16.00 -15.27
CA ASN A 735 -29.38 17.43 -15.55
C ASN A 735 -28.75 18.25 -14.39
N ILE A 736 -27.79 17.67 -13.68
CA ILE A 736 -27.04 18.33 -12.61
C ILE A 736 -25.78 18.95 -13.21
N TYR A 737 -25.71 20.28 -13.19
CA TYR A 737 -24.54 21.02 -13.63
C TYR A 737 -23.56 21.24 -12.48
N THR A 738 -22.28 21.13 -12.80
CA THR A 738 -21.18 21.37 -11.85
C THR A 738 -20.09 22.21 -12.51
N TYR A 739 -19.13 22.74 -11.75
CA TYR A 739 -18.12 23.65 -12.32
C TYR A 739 -17.04 22.93 -13.13
N LYS A 740 -16.69 21.68 -12.78
CA LYS A 740 -15.60 20.93 -13.44
C LYS A 740 -16.07 19.70 -14.21
N LEU A 741 -16.88 18.84 -13.59
CA LEU A 741 -17.25 17.53 -14.14
C LEU A 741 -18.35 17.60 -15.21
N ASN A 742 -19.32 18.50 -15.05
CA ASN A 742 -20.41 18.72 -16.01
C ASN A 742 -20.75 20.23 -16.11
N PRO A 743 -19.87 21.06 -16.70
CA PRO A 743 -20.09 22.49 -16.83
C PRO A 743 -21.35 22.81 -17.63
N LYS A 744 -22.09 23.84 -17.18
CA LYS A 744 -23.16 24.43 -17.98
C LYS A 744 -22.50 25.06 -19.19
N VAL A 745 -22.77 24.54 -20.38
CA VAL A 745 -22.29 25.14 -21.62
C VAL A 745 -22.92 26.52 -21.71
N SER A 746 -22.11 27.57 -21.69
CA SER A 746 -22.58 28.93 -21.98
C SER A 746 -23.21 28.91 -23.37
N SER A 747 -24.50 29.24 -23.45
CA SER A 747 -25.16 29.52 -24.75
C SER A 747 -24.78 30.90 -25.23
#